data_AF-A0AAD8XWZ3-F1
#
_entry.id   AF-A0AAD8XWZ3-F1
#
_cell.length_a   1.000
_cell.length_b   1.000
_cell.length_c   1.000
_cell.angle_alpha   90.00
_cell.angle_beta   90.00
_cell.angle_gamma   90.00
#
_symmetry.space_group_name_H-M   'P 1'
#
loop_
_entity.id
_entity.type
_entity.pdbx_description
1 polymer ?
#
loop_
_entity_poly.entity_id
_entity_poly.type
_entity_poly.pdbx_seq_one_letter_code
_entity_poly.pdbx_strand_id
1 'polypeptide(L)'
;MGMPSATLALLATTAPILTTGHSWIEKLEGPYGNGMSRMGMPTKSDSALIRYFCPHKNLDDCQVEAKHDVILEESAKRPCRSDMVSDPKTPTKPGAEVVLHWAANGHVNGQSEGTCVQVMIAPFAEDPSIEDFVAIPGAECLPYWIVSDQATVETEGSITIPANLEPGPYTLFWQWNFTVFHFASCADIDVMEGDTPSYEEMVEEYLMDGCTDLPNPDEFCKAYSGLGEISKCSTRESLKDECGRNSCEGLGGGSMLYECVDCPPPTSGPSCPPPKAFYDDFSNGFDPNKWLKAHKSWNPNSGGVVAENLHFDLNSKRAVFNAHGLLYDGDIMGVKKEGTTIYRADSGIMTGAAIATRNYFGAGSYEVRMKVAEQLGVCSAIWTFFWKDGTPIVNHEIDIELPGRPNPAHSDIGFDYALMNTYIGESGSLVETNFTQLDREMNDGQFHTWRFDWHTDESERRVEFYVDGKLVSINRKNVPLYAGRLWIGAWFPNSWAGIPNFDVSQMEVDYVKFTPFENETYECPSESIPHFGWAPDTIFPESGEEPGDDSSSTPVKCKTPSTAPTLAPSPAVTSPPLTAAPVLPPTNPPVSTPTGNTPESYTHYTSYGCQELHISFCENDQSGSYCKTWQNDGTVCQRSICHGHDFTVLNPCASPQNNDEEIYKSNGCEHLQNRDEFCVGLVGSGSYCKFWKHDHCQRAICQGDDFSSLDSC
;
A
#
# COMPACT_ATOMS: atom_id res chain seq x y z
N MET A 1 61.18 -61.77 -16.13
CA MET A 1 60.95 -62.83 -17.14
C MET A 1 60.39 -64.02 -16.39
N GLY A 2 59.20 -64.56 -16.60
CA GLY A 2 58.12 -64.36 -17.54
C GLY A 2 57.27 -65.63 -17.39
N MET A 3 55.97 -65.50 -17.14
CA MET A 3 55.02 -66.62 -17.12
C MET A 3 53.60 -66.11 -17.42
N PRO A 4 52.69 -66.98 -17.90
CA PRO A 4 52.09 -66.84 -19.22
C PRO A 4 50.60 -66.40 -19.23
N SER A 5 50.14 -66.15 -20.45
CA SER A 5 48.78 -65.81 -20.87
C SER A 5 47.77 -66.95 -20.66
N ALA A 6 46.55 -66.62 -20.21
CA ALA A 6 45.35 -67.42 -20.38
C ALA A 6 44.08 -66.55 -20.44
N THR A 7 43.43 -66.60 -21.60
CA THR A 7 41.97 -66.64 -21.84
C THR A 7 41.09 -65.48 -21.37
N LEU A 8 40.75 -64.60 -22.33
CA LEU A 8 39.68 -63.60 -22.23
C LEU A 8 38.31 -64.30 -22.37
N ALA A 9 37.58 -64.47 -21.26
CA ALA A 9 36.17 -64.83 -21.28
C ALA A 9 35.34 -63.55 -21.39
N LEU A 10 34.56 -63.45 -22.47
CA LEU A 10 33.61 -62.37 -22.72
C LEU A 10 32.41 -62.54 -21.76
N LEU A 11 32.50 -61.97 -20.56
CA LEU A 11 31.34 -61.73 -19.71
C LEU A 11 30.68 -60.44 -20.20
N ALA A 12 29.54 -60.58 -20.86
CA ALA A 12 28.62 -59.48 -21.10
C ALA A 12 28.14 -58.96 -19.74
N THR A 13 28.88 -58.01 -19.17
CA THR A 13 28.36 -57.15 -18.10
C THR A 13 27.31 -56.28 -18.75
N THR A 14 26.04 -56.58 -18.47
CA THR A 14 24.95 -55.62 -18.59
C THR A 14 25.41 -54.32 -17.95
N ALA A 15 25.65 -53.31 -18.78
CA ALA A 15 25.82 -51.95 -18.27
C ALA A 15 24.61 -51.66 -17.38
N PRO A 16 24.79 -51.04 -16.20
CA PRO A 16 23.66 -50.52 -15.47
C PRO A 16 22.97 -49.55 -16.43
N ILE A 17 21.71 -49.82 -16.75
CA ILE A 17 20.84 -48.83 -17.37
C ILE A 17 20.82 -47.68 -16.35
N LEU A 18 21.57 -46.63 -16.63
CA LEU A 18 21.44 -45.35 -15.94
C LEU A 18 20.00 -44.89 -16.22
N THR A 19 19.13 -45.09 -15.24
CA THR A 19 17.78 -44.55 -15.26
C THR A 19 17.90 -43.04 -15.28
N THR A 20 17.54 -42.45 -16.42
CA THR A 20 17.34 -41.01 -16.61
C THR A 20 16.30 -40.48 -15.62
N GLY A 21 16.64 -39.37 -14.96
CA GLY A 21 16.01 -38.91 -13.73
C GLY A 21 14.58 -38.40 -13.79
N HIS A 22 13.96 -38.22 -12.63
CA HIS A 22 12.59 -37.69 -12.47
C HIS A 22 12.62 -36.56 -11.40
N SER A 23 11.52 -35.84 -11.15
CA SER A 23 11.47 -34.64 -10.27
C SER A 23 11.08 -34.90 -8.81
N TRP A 24 11.68 -34.29 -7.77
CA TRP A 24 11.30 -34.51 -6.35
C TRP A 24 11.50 -33.25 -5.49
N ILE A 25 10.83 -33.14 -4.33
CA ILE A 25 11.11 -32.09 -3.33
C ILE A 25 12.54 -32.27 -2.81
N GLU A 26 13.40 -31.29 -3.02
CA GLU A 26 14.77 -31.27 -2.49
C GLU A 26 14.81 -30.64 -1.10
N LYS A 27 14.17 -29.48 -0.96
CA LYS A 27 14.32 -28.61 0.20
C LYS A 27 13.05 -27.80 0.43
N LEU A 28 12.78 -27.52 1.68
CA LEU A 28 11.80 -26.51 2.08
C LEU A 28 12.55 -25.37 2.75
N GLU A 29 12.29 -24.16 2.32
CA GLU A 29 12.83 -22.94 2.91
C GLU A 29 11.71 -22.18 3.60
N GLY A 30 11.80 -22.08 4.93
CA GLY A 30 10.86 -21.33 5.75
C GLY A 30 11.57 -20.20 6.51
N PRO A 31 10.84 -19.16 6.92
CA PRO A 31 11.40 -18.00 7.62
C PRO A 31 12.06 -18.35 8.96
N TYR A 32 11.71 -19.49 9.56
CA TYR A 32 12.24 -19.95 10.84
C TYR A 32 13.27 -21.07 10.72
N GLY A 33 13.54 -21.55 9.50
CA GLY A 33 14.48 -22.63 9.25
C GLY A 33 14.10 -23.46 8.03
N ASN A 34 15.06 -24.27 7.57
CA ASN A 34 14.91 -25.11 6.39
C ASN A 34 14.62 -26.57 6.79
N GLY A 35 13.81 -27.25 6.00
CA GLY A 35 13.58 -28.68 6.11
C GLY A 35 13.93 -29.44 4.83
N MET A 36 13.84 -30.76 4.90
CA MET A 36 14.09 -31.65 3.76
C MET A 36 12.84 -32.45 3.43
N SER A 37 12.80 -33.02 2.22
CA SER A 37 11.86 -34.11 1.92
C SER A 37 12.06 -35.29 2.88
N ARG A 38 11.03 -36.12 3.05
CA ARG A 38 11.05 -37.32 3.89
C ARG A 38 12.20 -38.29 3.60
N MET A 39 12.82 -38.21 2.42
CA MET A 39 13.95 -39.04 2.01
C MET A 39 15.34 -38.40 2.24
N GLY A 40 15.37 -37.10 2.57
CA GLY A 40 16.58 -36.29 2.66
C GLY A 40 17.41 -36.22 1.36
N MET A 41 18.46 -35.39 1.37
CA MET A 41 19.46 -35.32 0.28
C MET A 41 20.48 -36.49 0.17
N PRO A 42 20.70 -37.40 1.16
CA PRO A 42 21.84 -38.33 1.07
C PRO A 42 21.61 -39.54 0.14
N THR A 43 20.39 -39.80 -0.32
CA THR A 43 20.10 -40.92 -1.24
C THR A 43 20.16 -40.46 -2.70
N LYS A 44 21.24 -40.82 -3.43
CA LYS A 44 21.49 -40.36 -4.82
C LYS A 44 20.75 -41.16 -5.91
N SER A 45 19.61 -41.76 -5.59
CA SER A 45 18.83 -42.55 -6.57
C SER A 45 17.43 -41.98 -6.69
N ASP A 46 17.12 -41.42 -7.85
CA ASP A 46 15.86 -40.75 -8.16
C ASP A 46 14.64 -41.66 -7.91
N SER A 47 14.79 -42.96 -8.14
CA SER A 47 13.77 -43.98 -7.85
C SER A 47 13.43 -44.14 -6.37
N ALA A 48 14.27 -43.64 -5.47
CA ALA A 48 14.04 -43.62 -4.03
C ALA A 48 13.31 -42.34 -3.60
N LEU A 49 13.64 -41.20 -4.23
CA LEU A 49 13.11 -39.87 -3.92
C LEU A 49 11.71 -39.62 -4.50
N ILE A 50 11.33 -40.40 -5.52
CA ILE A 50 10.06 -40.28 -6.24
C ILE A 50 9.32 -41.60 -6.20
N ARG A 51 7.99 -41.51 -6.29
CA ARG A 51 7.11 -42.65 -6.52
C ARG A 51 6.17 -42.36 -7.69
N TYR A 52 5.79 -43.41 -8.39
CA TYR A 52 4.53 -43.39 -9.11
C TYR A 52 3.40 -43.30 -8.09
N PHE A 53 2.44 -42.43 -8.39
CA PHE A 53 1.29 -42.19 -7.57
C PHE A 53 0.02 -42.47 -8.38
N CYS A 54 -0.99 -43.03 -7.75
CA CYS A 54 -2.31 -43.20 -8.34
C CYS A 54 -3.31 -42.33 -7.55
N PRO A 55 -3.74 -41.17 -8.10
CA PRO A 55 -4.72 -40.31 -7.44
C PRO A 55 -6.14 -40.88 -7.51
N HIS A 56 -6.36 -41.93 -8.31
CA HIS A 56 -7.67 -42.53 -8.50
C HIS A 56 -7.98 -43.59 -7.46
N LYS A 57 -9.28 -43.76 -7.17
CA LYS A 57 -9.78 -44.72 -6.19
C LYS A 57 -9.44 -46.17 -6.58
N ASN A 58 -9.52 -46.51 -7.87
CA ASN A 58 -9.16 -47.84 -8.36
C ASN A 58 -7.77 -47.78 -9.00
N LEU A 59 -6.93 -48.77 -8.65
CA LEU A 59 -5.56 -48.84 -9.15
C LEU A 59 -5.52 -49.03 -10.68
N ASP A 60 -6.51 -49.75 -11.21
CA ASP A 60 -6.67 -50.02 -12.65
C ASP A 60 -6.84 -48.75 -13.47
N ASP A 61 -7.42 -47.68 -12.89
CA ASP A 61 -7.59 -46.38 -13.55
C ASP A 61 -6.24 -45.69 -13.81
N CYS A 62 -5.17 -46.13 -13.14
CA CYS A 62 -3.81 -45.64 -13.29
C CYS A 62 -2.89 -46.62 -14.05
N GLN A 63 -3.38 -47.81 -14.44
CA GLN A 63 -2.60 -48.79 -15.20
C GLN A 63 -2.63 -48.42 -16.69
N VAL A 64 -1.55 -47.80 -17.18
CA VAL A 64 -1.44 -47.42 -18.59
C VAL A 64 -1.03 -48.63 -19.43
N GLU A 65 -1.59 -48.79 -20.64
CA GLU A 65 -1.15 -49.84 -21.58
C GLU A 65 0.36 -49.78 -21.84
N ALA A 66 0.99 -50.95 -21.76
CA ALA A 66 2.43 -51.20 -21.69
C ALA A 66 3.31 -50.30 -22.58
N LYS A 67 3.78 -49.17 -22.03
CA LYS A 67 4.90 -48.41 -22.61
C LYS A 67 6.16 -48.36 -21.77
N HIS A 68 6.16 -48.88 -20.53
CA HIS A 68 7.34 -48.77 -19.66
C HIS A 68 7.59 -49.97 -18.72
N ASP A 69 6.90 -51.10 -18.86
CA ASP A 69 6.98 -52.26 -17.95
C ASP A 69 6.75 -51.91 -16.45
N VAL A 70 6.11 -50.77 -16.16
CA VAL A 70 5.76 -50.33 -14.80
C VAL A 70 4.37 -50.87 -14.46
N ILE A 71 4.30 -51.69 -13.41
CA ILE A 71 3.04 -52.16 -12.82
C ILE A 71 2.86 -51.41 -11.49
N LEU A 72 1.79 -50.64 -11.37
CA LEU A 72 1.48 -49.97 -10.11
C LEU A 72 0.88 -51.01 -9.15
N GLU A 73 1.42 -51.08 -7.93
CA GLU A 73 0.88 -51.91 -6.84
C GLU A 73 0.07 -51.03 -5.87
N GLU A 74 -0.60 -51.62 -4.88
CA GLU A 74 -1.41 -50.83 -3.93
C GLU A 74 -0.60 -49.78 -3.16
N SER A 75 0.70 -49.99 -3.02
CA SER A 75 1.59 -48.98 -2.47
C SER A 75 1.53 -47.68 -3.28
N ALA A 76 1.27 -47.69 -4.59
CA ALA A 76 1.16 -46.49 -5.42
C ALA A 76 -0.03 -45.57 -5.06
N LYS A 77 -1.01 -46.04 -4.28
CA LYS A 77 -2.10 -45.19 -3.77
C LYS A 77 -1.73 -44.42 -2.51
N ARG A 78 -0.62 -44.78 -1.87
CA ARG A 78 -0.15 -44.05 -0.68
C ARG A 78 0.54 -42.76 -1.14
N PRO A 79 0.32 -41.61 -0.48
CA PRO A 79 1.02 -40.37 -0.80
C PRO A 79 2.50 -40.40 -0.37
N CYS A 80 2.81 -40.87 0.84
CA CYS A 80 4.17 -40.93 1.39
C CYS A 80 4.68 -42.37 1.57
N ARG A 81 6.01 -42.58 1.62
CA ARG A 81 6.58 -43.93 1.89
C ARG A 81 6.52 -44.18 3.40
N SER A 82 6.05 -45.37 3.80
CA SER A 82 5.59 -45.70 5.16
C SER A 82 6.66 -45.77 6.26
N ASP A 83 7.92 -45.41 5.99
CA ASP A 83 9.04 -45.50 6.96
C ASP A 83 10.01 -44.31 6.84
N MET A 84 9.57 -43.22 6.20
CA MET A 84 10.40 -42.08 5.86
C MET A 84 9.74 -40.81 6.40
N VAL A 85 10.50 -40.03 7.17
CA VAL A 85 10.09 -38.79 7.85
C VAL A 85 11.17 -37.74 7.61
N SER A 86 10.78 -36.49 7.44
CA SER A 86 11.74 -35.40 7.23
C SER A 86 12.60 -35.19 8.48
N ASP A 87 13.91 -35.12 8.26
CA ASP A 87 14.90 -34.80 9.29
C ASP A 87 16.00 -33.89 8.70
N PRO A 88 15.97 -32.56 8.95
CA PRO A 88 15.04 -31.85 9.81
C PRO A 88 13.67 -31.61 9.12
N LYS A 89 12.63 -31.47 9.95
CA LYS A 89 11.34 -30.86 9.55
C LYS A 89 11.51 -29.34 9.42
N THR A 90 10.74 -28.71 8.56
CA THR A 90 10.77 -27.23 8.42
C THR A 90 10.00 -26.59 9.59
N PRO A 91 10.66 -25.81 10.47
CA PRO A 91 9.93 -25.05 11.47
C PRO A 91 9.16 -23.91 10.79
N THR A 92 7.89 -23.75 11.14
CA THR A 92 7.02 -22.72 10.57
C THR A 92 6.01 -22.21 11.62
N LYS A 93 5.22 -21.20 11.26
CA LYS A 93 4.09 -20.71 12.06
C LYS A 93 2.83 -20.66 11.17
N PRO A 94 1.61 -20.66 11.75
CA PRO A 94 0.41 -20.39 10.99
C PRO A 94 0.53 -19.05 10.24
N GLY A 95 0.12 -19.00 8.98
CA GLY A 95 0.22 -17.81 8.10
C GLY A 95 1.61 -17.54 7.51
N ALA A 96 2.64 -18.31 7.84
CA ALA A 96 3.97 -18.12 7.28
C ALA A 96 4.10 -18.68 5.86
N GLU A 97 4.87 -17.99 5.00
CA GLU A 97 5.22 -18.49 3.67
C GLU A 97 6.36 -19.53 3.76
N VAL A 98 6.26 -20.59 2.96
CA VAL A 98 7.29 -21.62 2.82
C VAL A 98 7.55 -21.85 1.33
N VAL A 99 8.82 -21.75 0.91
CA VAL A 99 9.25 -22.03 -0.46
C VAL A 99 9.62 -23.51 -0.58
N LEU A 100 9.01 -24.21 -1.53
CA LEU A 100 9.32 -25.59 -1.86
C LEU A 100 10.26 -25.61 -3.06
N HIS A 101 11.42 -26.23 -2.88
CA HIS A 101 12.43 -26.42 -3.92
C HIS A 101 12.38 -27.84 -4.43
N TRP A 102 12.54 -28.01 -5.74
CA TRP A 102 12.58 -29.33 -6.33
C TRP A 102 13.57 -29.57 -7.46
N ALA A 103 13.98 -30.83 -7.57
CA ALA A 103 14.89 -31.28 -8.59
C ALA A 103 14.20 -31.29 -9.96
N ALA A 104 14.86 -30.70 -10.95
CA ALA A 104 14.47 -30.79 -12.35
C ALA A 104 15.41 -31.71 -13.13
N ASN A 105 14.88 -32.71 -13.85
CA ASN A 105 15.67 -33.51 -14.80
C ASN A 105 15.97 -32.77 -16.13
N GLY A 106 16.22 -31.45 -16.10
CA GLY A 106 16.55 -30.68 -17.31
C GLY A 106 15.48 -30.66 -18.42
N HIS A 107 14.28 -31.19 -18.17
CA HIS A 107 13.12 -31.20 -19.08
C HIS A 107 12.25 -29.95 -18.90
N VAL A 108 12.85 -28.81 -18.62
CA VAL A 108 12.17 -27.50 -18.49
C VAL A 108 11.74 -26.91 -19.85
N ASN A 109 12.07 -27.58 -20.96
CA ASN A 109 11.67 -27.19 -22.31
C ASN A 109 10.74 -28.25 -22.94
N GLY A 110 9.52 -27.85 -23.29
CA GLY A 110 8.55 -28.61 -24.09
C GLY A 110 7.79 -29.77 -23.42
N GLN A 111 8.38 -30.50 -22.46
CA GLN A 111 7.70 -31.63 -21.79
C GLN A 111 7.01 -31.26 -20.47
N SER A 112 7.51 -30.24 -19.77
CA SER A 112 6.96 -29.78 -18.49
C SER A 112 6.19 -28.47 -18.58
N GLU A 113 6.14 -27.84 -19.76
CA GLU A 113 5.34 -26.64 -20.02
C GLU A 113 3.86 -26.92 -19.76
N GLY A 114 3.24 -26.10 -18.91
CA GLY A 114 1.85 -26.28 -18.47
C GLY A 114 1.65 -27.42 -17.48
N THR A 115 2.72 -28.04 -16.96
CA THR A 115 2.58 -29.02 -15.87
C THR A 115 2.31 -28.31 -14.56
N CYS A 116 1.27 -28.81 -13.90
CA CYS A 116 0.73 -28.32 -12.65
C CYS A 116 1.28 -29.14 -11.48
N VAL A 117 1.88 -28.47 -10.50
CA VAL A 117 2.30 -29.04 -9.22
C VAL A 117 1.24 -28.70 -8.18
N GLN A 118 0.60 -29.72 -7.62
CA GLN A 118 -0.40 -29.56 -6.56
C GLN A 118 0.23 -29.87 -5.21
N VAL A 119 0.05 -28.99 -4.23
CA VAL A 119 0.51 -29.17 -2.85
C VAL A 119 -0.68 -29.23 -1.89
N MET A 120 -0.67 -30.21 -0.99
CA MET A 120 -1.71 -30.47 0.00
C MET A 120 -1.10 -30.71 1.37
N ILE A 121 -1.89 -30.56 2.43
CA ILE A 121 -1.44 -30.72 3.83
C ILE A 121 -2.34 -31.68 4.61
N ALA A 122 -1.74 -32.44 5.53
CA ALA A 122 -2.43 -33.31 6.49
C ALA A 122 -1.74 -33.24 7.85
N PRO A 123 -2.44 -33.54 8.96
CA PRO A 123 -1.79 -33.83 10.24
C PRO A 123 -0.71 -34.90 10.06
N PHE A 124 0.39 -34.79 10.80
CA PHE A 124 1.50 -35.71 10.64
C PHE A 124 1.10 -37.16 10.93
N ALA A 125 1.38 -38.04 9.98
CA ALA A 125 1.37 -39.48 10.14
C ALA A 125 2.55 -40.09 9.38
N GLU A 126 3.15 -41.16 9.91
CA GLU A 126 4.27 -41.85 9.22
C GLU A 126 3.84 -42.38 7.84
N ASP A 127 2.59 -42.84 7.71
CA ASP A 127 1.98 -43.29 6.46
C ASP A 127 0.55 -42.70 6.33
N PRO A 128 0.40 -41.45 5.83
CA PRO A 128 -0.91 -40.82 5.69
C PRO A 128 -1.67 -41.38 4.47
N SER A 129 -3.00 -41.39 4.50
CA SER A 129 -3.83 -41.65 3.32
C SER A 129 -3.99 -40.39 2.48
N ILE A 130 -4.27 -40.53 1.19
CA ILE A 130 -4.58 -39.37 0.33
C ILE A 130 -5.84 -38.63 0.81
N GLU A 131 -6.79 -39.36 1.43
CA GLU A 131 -8.03 -38.77 1.95
C GLU A 131 -7.80 -37.89 3.19
N ASP A 132 -6.64 -38.00 3.85
CA ASP A 132 -6.28 -37.18 5.00
C ASP A 132 -5.77 -35.79 4.58
N PHE A 133 -5.44 -35.62 3.30
CA PHE A 133 -4.90 -34.38 2.77
C PHE A 133 -6.00 -33.42 2.32
N VAL A 134 -5.83 -32.16 2.69
CA VAL A 134 -6.62 -31.03 2.20
C VAL A 134 -5.76 -30.14 1.32
N ALA A 135 -6.36 -29.55 0.29
CA ALA A 135 -5.68 -28.58 -0.55
C ALA A 135 -5.26 -27.35 0.27
N ILE A 136 -4.09 -26.81 -0.03
CA ILE A 136 -3.66 -25.52 0.49
C ILE A 136 -4.14 -24.46 -0.51
N PRO A 137 -4.91 -23.45 -0.08
CA PRO A 137 -5.36 -22.37 -0.96
C PRO A 137 -4.19 -21.71 -1.69
N GLY A 138 -4.28 -21.60 -3.02
CA GLY A 138 -3.22 -21.03 -3.87
C GLY A 138 -2.13 -22.02 -4.28
N ALA A 139 -2.20 -23.28 -3.81
CA ALA A 139 -1.27 -24.35 -4.16
C ALA A 139 -1.95 -25.49 -4.95
N GLU A 140 -3.12 -25.23 -5.53
CA GLU A 140 -3.83 -26.18 -6.40
C GLU A 140 -3.07 -26.41 -7.71
N CYS A 141 -2.34 -25.38 -8.17
CA CYS A 141 -1.56 -25.43 -9.38
C CYS A 141 -0.35 -24.49 -9.41
N LEU A 142 0.75 -24.92 -8.79
CA LEU A 142 2.04 -24.25 -8.92
C LEU A 142 2.66 -24.61 -10.28
N PRO A 143 3.24 -23.64 -11.02
CA PRO A 143 4.02 -23.93 -12.22
C PRO A 143 5.16 -24.90 -11.90
N TYR A 144 5.36 -25.95 -12.70
CA TYR A 144 6.45 -26.90 -12.49
C TYR A 144 7.85 -26.24 -12.54
N TRP A 145 8.00 -25.15 -13.28
CA TRP A 145 9.21 -24.33 -13.33
C TRP A 145 8.84 -22.86 -13.53
N ILE A 146 9.70 -21.97 -13.07
CA ILE A 146 9.61 -20.51 -13.23
C ILE A 146 10.93 -19.97 -13.80
N VAL A 147 10.90 -18.76 -14.35
CA VAL A 147 12.12 -17.99 -14.64
C VAL A 147 12.28 -16.99 -13.51
N SER A 148 13.35 -17.12 -12.75
CA SER A 148 13.62 -16.18 -11.65
C SER A 148 14.10 -14.83 -12.18
N ASP A 149 14.18 -13.86 -11.28
CA ASP A 149 14.58 -12.48 -11.58
C ASP A 149 16.01 -12.38 -12.18
N GLN A 150 16.84 -13.41 -11.99
CA GLN A 150 18.18 -13.52 -12.57
C GLN A 150 18.17 -14.19 -13.96
N ALA A 151 17.00 -14.40 -14.54
CA ALA A 151 16.77 -15.14 -15.78
C ALA A 151 17.27 -16.60 -15.72
N THR A 152 17.34 -17.18 -14.53
CA THR A 152 17.62 -18.61 -14.34
C THR A 152 16.32 -19.39 -14.27
N VAL A 153 16.30 -20.56 -14.89
CA VAL A 153 15.15 -21.47 -14.78
C VAL A 153 15.23 -22.18 -13.45
N GLU A 154 14.23 -21.97 -12.61
CA GLU A 154 14.13 -22.54 -11.28
C GLU A 154 12.90 -23.44 -11.18
N THR A 155 13.00 -24.44 -10.33
CA THR A 155 11.97 -25.44 -10.10
C THR A 155 11.58 -25.40 -8.66
N GLU A 156 10.77 -24.38 -8.35
CA GLU A 156 10.32 -24.04 -7.02
C GLU A 156 8.93 -23.39 -7.07
N GLY A 157 8.30 -23.30 -5.90
CA GLY A 157 7.03 -22.60 -5.71
C GLY A 157 6.76 -22.35 -4.24
N SER A 158 5.99 -21.31 -3.94
CA SER A 158 5.69 -20.87 -2.57
C SER A 158 4.29 -21.27 -2.15
N ILE A 159 4.12 -21.61 -0.87
CA ILE A 159 2.82 -21.83 -0.23
C ILE A 159 2.73 -21.00 1.05
N THR A 160 1.51 -20.66 1.47
CA THR A 160 1.24 -20.09 2.80
C THR A 160 0.65 -21.16 3.71
N ILE A 161 1.23 -21.34 4.91
CA ILE A 161 0.72 -22.28 5.91
C ILE A 161 -0.64 -21.77 6.42
N PRO A 162 -1.71 -22.59 6.47
CA PRO A 162 -3.02 -22.13 6.94
C PRO A 162 -2.95 -21.52 8.35
N ALA A 163 -3.60 -20.37 8.54
CA ALA A 163 -3.51 -19.56 9.76
C ALA A 163 -4.19 -20.21 10.98
N ASN A 164 -5.10 -21.15 10.75
CA ASN A 164 -5.86 -21.85 11.79
C ASN A 164 -5.24 -23.20 12.19
N LEU A 165 -4.00 -23.51 11.78
CA LEU A 165 -3.36 -24.75 12.20
C LEU A 165 -2.94 -24.68 13.67
N GLU A 166 -3.37 -25.68 14.43
CA GLU A 166 -2.87 -25.91 15.78
C GLU A 166 -1.37 -26.22 15.76
N PRO A 167 -0.61 -25.81 16.79
CA PRO A 167 0.80 -26.14 16.90
C PRO A 167 1.04 -27.65 16.88
N GLY A 168 1.97 -28.10 16.07
CA GLY A 168 2.33 -29.51 15.94
C GLY A 168 2.90 -29.87 14.57
N PRO A 169 3.26 -31.16 14.40
CA PRO A 169 3.81 -31.63 13.15
C PRO A 169 2.72 -31.87 12.09
N TYR A 170 3.03 -31.50 10.84
CA TYR A 170 2.18 -31.76 9.67
C TYR A 170 3.00 -32.35 8.53
N THR A 171 2.31 -32.92 7.55
CA THR A 171 2.89 -33.47 6.34
C THR A 171 2.37 -32.71 5.13
N LEU A 172 3.28 -32.23 4.30
CA LEU A 172 3.02 -31.70 2.98
C LEU A 172 3.16 -32.81 1.95
N PHE A 173 2.18 -32.90 1.06
CA PHE A 173 2.15 -33.82 -0.07
C PHE A 173 2.15 -33.01 -1.36
N TRP A 174 3.03 -33.40 -2.28
CA TRP A 174 3.08 -32.86 -3.63
C TRP A 174 2.66 -33.95 -4.59
N GLN A 175 1.77 -33.65 -5.55
CA GLN A 175 1.64 -34.41 -6.80
C GLN A 175 1.73 -33.60 -8.11
N TRP A 176 2.12 -34.26 -9.21
CA TRP A 176 2.12 -33.71 -10.57
C TRP A 176 1.93 -34.83 -11.60
N ASN A 177 1.58 -34.46 -12.83
CA ASN A 177 1.36 -35.42 -13.92
C ASN A 177 2.19 -35.05 -15.16
N PHE A 178 3.05 -35.97 -15.61
CA PHE A 178 3.72 -35.88 -16.90
C PHE A 178 3.11 -36.88 -17.88
N THR A 179 2.14 -36.43 -18.68
CA THR A 179 1.51 -37.11 -19.81
C THR A 179 0.73 -38.40 -19.50
N VAL A 180 1.34 -39.39 -18.85
CA VAL A 180 0.78 -40.73 -18.61
C VAL A 180 0.96 -41.23 -17.18
N PHE A 181 1.87 -40.65 -16.40
CA PHE A 181 2.11 -41.04 -15.01
C PHE A 181 1.96 -39.86 -14.07
N HIS A 182 1.28 -40.11 -12.96
CA HIS A 182 1.30 -39.24 -11.79
C HIS A 182 2.48 -39.60 -10.90
N PHE A 183 3.10 -38.58 -10.35
CA PHE A 183 4.20 -38.70 -9.41
C PHE A 183 3.86 -37.95 -8.14
N ALA A 184 4.51 -38.35 -7.05
CA ALA A 184 4.37 -37.66 -5.79
C ALA A 184 5.62 -37.69 -4.91
N SER A 185 5.68 -36.74 -3.99
CA SER A 185 6.67 -36.68 -2.91
C SER A 185 6.05 -36.04 -1.66
N CYS A 186 6.74 -36.15 -0.52
CA CYS A 186 6.28 -35.61 0.75
C CYS A 186 7.42 -34.97 1.54
N ALA A 187 7.08 -33.97 2.35
CA ALA A 187 7.96 -33.36 3.34
C ALA A 187 7.17 -33.06 4.61
N ASP A 188 7.81 -33.06 5.77
CA ASP A 188 7.16 -32.73 7.04
C ASP A 188 7.59 -31.35 7.54
N ILE A 189 6.63 -30.64 8.13
CA ILE A 189 6.79 -29.34 8.76
C ILE A 189 6.46 -29.43 10.25
N ASP A 190 6.96 -28.49 11.03
CA ASP A 190 6.65 -28.35 12.45
C ASP A 190 6.06 -26.96 12.68
N VAL A 191 4.75 -26.90 12.88
CA VAL A 191 4.02 -25.65 13.12
C VAL A 191 4.20 -25.29 14.59
N MET A 192 4.94 -24.23 14.84
CA MET A 192 5.20 -23.70 16.18
C MET A 192 3.99 -22.91 16.69
N GLU A 193 3.98 -22.64 18.00
CA GLU A 193 2.97 -21.79 18.62
C GLU A 193 2.94 -20.41 17.92
N GLY A 194 1.75 -20.07 17.42
CA GLY A 194 1.43 -18.73 16.94
C GLY A 194 1.43 -17.74 18.10
N ASP A 195 1.62 -16.46 17.80
CA ASP A 195 1.43 -15.43 18.82
C ASP A 195 -0.07 -15.41 19.17
N THR A 196 -0.42 -15.42 20.46
CA THR A 196 -1.82 -15.41 20.89
C THR A 196 -2.44 -14.09 20.43
N PRO A 197 -3.55 -14.08 19.67
CA PRO A 197 -4.18 -12.85 19.27
C PRO A 197 -4.51 -12.00 20.50
N SER A 198 -4.21 -10.72 20.42
CA SER A 198 -4.60 -9.74 21.43
C SER A 198 -6.13 -9.75 21.59
N TYR A 199 -6.61 -9.27 22.75
CA TYR A 199 -8.05 -9.17 22.98
C TYR A 199 -8.72 -8.29 21.93
N GLU A 200 -8.04 -7.24 21.46
CA GLU A 200 -8.50 -6.40 20.36
C GLU A 200 -8.63 -7.17 19.04
N GLU A 201 -7.66 -8.00 18.66
CA GLU A 201 -7.72 -8.84 17.45
C GLU A 201 -8.84 -9.88 17.52
N MET A 202 -9.05 -10.52 18.68
CA MET A 202 -10.19 -11.44 18.88
C MET A 202 -11.54 -10.72 18.81
N VAL A 203 -11.60 -9.44 19.21
CA VAL A 203 -12.81 -8.63 19.02
C VAL A 203 -13.04 -8.34 17.54
N GLU A 204 -12.01 -8.01 16.78
CA GLU A 204 -12.12 -7.77 15.34
C GLU A 204 -12.57 -9.03 14.59
N GLU A 205 -11.95 -10.17 14.87
CA GLU A 205 -12.33 -11.47 14.30
C GLU A 205 -13.74 -11.89 14.73
N TYR A 206 -14.13 -11.64 15.99
CA TYR A 206 -15.51 -11.85 16.43
C TYR A 206 -16.48 -11.03 15.58
N LEU A 207 -16.19 -9.75 15.36
CA LEU A 207 -17.08 -8.85 14.63
C LEU A 207 -17.21 -9.24 13.15
N MET A 208 -16.16 -9.83 12.55
CA MET A 208 -16.14 -10.26 11.15
C MET A 208 -16.69 -11.67 10.92
N ASP A 209 -16.32 -12.65 11.75
CA ASP A 209 -16.57 -14.08 11.46
C ASP A 209 -17.45 -14.75 12.54
N GLY A 210 -17.79 -14.02 13.58
CA GLY A 210 -18.54 -14.52 14.73
C GLY A 210 -17.64 -15.24 15.74
N CYS A 211 -18.25 -15.82 16.77
CA CYS A 211 -17.50 -16.40 17.88
C CYS A 211 -17.01 -17.83 17.65
N THR A 212 -17.22 -18.45 16.49
CA THR A 212 -16.98 -19.89 16.32
C THR A 212 -15.49 -20.24 16.33
N ASP A 213 -14.70 -19.46 15.60
CA ASP A 213 -13.31 -19.78 15.28
C ASP A 213 -12.32 -19.04 16.19
N LEU A 214 -12.84 -18.25 17.14
CA LEU A 214 -12.03 -17.55 18.13
C LEU A 214 -11.34 -18.52 19.09
N PRO A 215 -10.13 -18.19 19.55
CA PRO A 215 -9.51 -18.85 20.69
C PRO A 215 -10.36 -18.71 21.96
N ASN A 216 -10.73 -19.84 22.58
CA ASN A 216 -11.55 -19.91 23.81
C ASN A 216 -12.87 -19.09 23.73
N PRO A 217 -13.78 -19.43 22.80
CA PRO A 217 -14.87 -18.55 22.38
C PRO A 217 -15.90 -18.26 23.47
N ASP A 218 -16.09 -19.20 24.41
CA ASP A 218 -16.95 -18.98 25.57
C ASP A 218 -16.34 -18.00 26.56
N GLU A 219 -15.03 -18.07 26.81
CA GLU A 219 -14.33 -17.15 27.70
C GLU A 219 -14.29 -15.74 27.09
N PHE A 220 -14.04 -15.66 25.79
CA PHE A 220 -14.21 -14.44 25.01
C PHE A 220 -15.62 -13.87 25.19
N CYS A 221 -16.68 -14.65 24.96
CA CYS A 221 -18.06 -14.16 25.06
C CYS A 221 -18.45 -13.70 26.48
N LYS A 222 -17.91 -14.31 27.53
CA LYS A 222 -18.09 -13.86 28.93
C LYS A 222 -17.46 -12.49 29.15
N ALA A 223 -16.25 -12.28 28.62
CA ALA A 223 -15.53 -11.02 28.72
C ALA A 223 -16.16 -9.92 27.85
N TYR A 224 -16.42 -10.24 26.58
CA TYR A 224 -16.91 -9.32 25.55
C TYR A 224 -18.30 -8.75 25.86
N SER A 225 -19.24 -9.61 26.26
CA SER A 225 -20.61 -9.19 26.56
C SER A 225 -20.74 -8.39 27.88
N GLY A 226 -19.75 -8.47 28.77
CA GLY A 226 -19.84 -7.97 30.14
C GLY A 226 -20.88 -8.70 31.02
N LEU A 227 -21.49 -9.79 30.53
CA LEU A 227 -22.53 -10.56 31.25
C LEU A 227 -21.96 -11.70 32.11
N GLY A 228 -20.64 -11.88 32.10
CA GLY A 228 -19.96 -12.94 32.86
C GLY A 228 -20.46 -14.33 32.44
N GLU A 229 -20.59 -15.25 33.41
CA GLU A 229 -20.97 -16.67 33.22
C GLU A 229 -22.30 -16.93 32.47
N ILE A 230 -23.07 -15.89 32.19
CA ILE A 230 -24.36 -15.96 31.51
C ILE A 230 -24.18 -15.91 29.98
N SER A 231 -23.07 -15.36 29.48
CA SER A 231 -22.76 -15.30 28.05
C SER A 231 -21.78 -16.38 27.64
N LYS A 232 -21.99 -16.92 26.44
CA LYS A 232 -21.17 -17.94 25.79
C LYS A 232 -21.37 -17.84 24.28
N CYS A 233 -20.53 -18.49 23.50
CA CYS A 233 -20.75 -18.55 22.06
C CYS A 233 -21.99 -19.40 21.76
N SER A 234 -23.01 -18.82 21.12
CA SER A 234 -24.25 -19.55 20.85
C SER A 234 -24.23 -20.20 19.48
N THR A 235 -24.51 -21.50 19.45
CA THR A 235 -24.78 -22.23 18.19
C THR A 235 -26.28 -22.33 17.88
N ARG A 236 -27.12 -21.53 18.56
CA ARG A 236 -28.57 -21.55 18.35
C ARG A 236 -28.94 -20.82 17.08
N GLU A 237 -29.65 -21.49 16.19
CA GLU A 237 -30.13 -20.95 14.92
C GLU A 237 -30.97 -19.68 15.03
N SER A 238 -31.66 -19.46 16.15
CA SER A 238 -32.41 -18.23 16.39
C SER A 238 -31.55 -17.03 16.76
N LEU A 239 -30.27 -17.24 17.06
CA LEU A 239 -29.29 -16.23 17.46
C LEU A 239 -28.16 -16.07 16.45
N LYS A 240 -28.15 -16.87 15.38
CA LYS A 240 -27.32 -16.60 14.24
C LYS A 240 -27.78 -15.34 13.54
N ASP A 241 -26.83 -14.58 13.01
CA ASP A 241 -27.15 -13.47 12.13
C ASP A 241 -27.62 -13.98 10.75
N GLU A 242 -27.88 -13.05 9.83
CA GLU A 242 -28.35 -13.35 8.48
C GLU A 242 -27.32 -14.11 7.60
N CYS A 243 -26.04 -14.16 8.00
CA CYS A 243 -24.96 -14.95 7.39
C CYS A 243 -24.84 -16.37 7.96
N GLY A 244 -25.53 -16.65 9.07
CA GLY A 244 -25.36 -17.89 9.81
C GLY A 244 -24.18 -17.90 10.79
N ARG A 245 -23.56 -16.75 11.08
CA ARG A 245 -22.46 -16.63 12.06
C ARG A 245 -23.00 -16.72 13.49
N ASN A 246 -22.23 -17.37 14.36
CA ASN A 246 -22.60 -17.55 15.76
C ASN A 246 -22.23 -16.30 16.57
N SER A 247 -23.13 -15.83 17.44
CA SER A 247 -22.91 -14.66 18.29
C SER A 247 -22.84 -15.02 19.78
N CYS A 248 -22.31 -14.11 20.60
CA CYS A 248 -22.35 -14.25 22.05
C CYS A 248 -23.79 -14.11 22.58
N GLU A 249 -24.20 -15.01 23.48
CA GLU A 249 -25.55 -15.01 24.07
C GLU A 249 -25.80 -13.75 24.95
N GLY A 250 -27.02 -13.20 24.85
CA GLY A 250 -27.45 -12.12 25.75
C GLY A 250 -27.24 -10.70 25.23
N LEU A 251 -26.68 -10.52 24.02
CA LEU A 251 -26.44 -9.19 23.41
C LEU A 251 -27.69 -8.45 22.88
N GLY A 252 -28.90 -9.00 23.05
CA GLY A 252 -30.15 -8.25 22.83
C GLY A 252 -30.47 -7.89 21.38
N GLY A 253 -30.77 -8.88 20.54
CA GLY A 253 -31.53 -8.71 19.28
C GLY A 253 -30.85 -8.00 18.11
N GLY A 254 -29.68 -7.39 18.32
CA GLY A 254 -28.72 -7.07 17.26
C GLY A 254 -27.43 -7.79 17.60
N SER A 255 -26.96 -8.68 16.73
CA SER A 255 -25.60 -9.16 16.81
C SER A 255 -24.70 -7.93 16.71
N MET A 256 -23.84 -7.68 17.70
CA MET A 256 -22.80 -6.63 17.58
C MET A 256 -21.84 -6.91 16.42
N LEU A 257 -21.95 -8.07 15.77
CA LEU A 257 -21.28 -8.45 14.53
C LEU A 257 -21.52 -7.40 13.44
N TYR A 258 -20.53 -7.21 12.57
CA TYR A 258 -20.71 -6.39 11.39
C TYR A 258 -21.87 -6.91 10.54
N GLU A 259 -22.51 -6.04 9.78
CA GLU A 259 -23.55 -6.46 8.84
C GLU A 259 -23.01 -7.55 7.92
N CYS A 260 -23.90 -8.46 7.55
CA CYS A 260 -23.56 -9.52 6.64
C CYS A 260 -23.24 -8.98 5.27
N VAL A 261 -21.97 -9.06 4.90
CA VAL A 261 -21.57 -8.92 3.50
C VAL A 261 -21.94 -10.24 2.83
N ASP A 262 -23.21 -10.36 2.43
CA ASP A 262 -23.57 -11.30 1.37
C ASP A 262 -22.55 -11.07 0.24
N CYS A 263 -21.77 -12.07 -0.17
CA CYS A 263 -21.26 -12.09 -1.54
C CYS A 263 -22.49 -12.17 -2.44
N PRO A 264 -22.98 -11.08 -3.07
CA PRO A 264 -24.16 -11.18 -3.88
C PRO A 264 -23.70 -11.61 -5.28
N PRO A 265 -24.41 -12.51 -5.96
CA PRO A 265 -24.30 -12.56 -7.42
C PRO A 265 -24.66 -11.15 -7.95
N PRO A 266 -24.09 -10.72 -9.09
CA PRO A 266 -24.17 -9.34 -9.49
C PRO A 266 -25.64 -8.98 -9.72
N THR A 267 -26.19 -8.05 -8.93
CA THR A 267 -27.08 -6.96 -9.38
C THR A 267 -27.80 -6.27 -8.20
N SER A 268 -27.84 -4.93 -8.29
CA SER A 268 -28.73 -3.97 -7.59
C SER A 268 -28.17 -3.12 -6.43
N GLY A 269 -26.86 -2.92 -6.37
CA GLY A 269 -26.33 -1.55 -6.14
C GLY A 269 -26.37 -0.75 -7.45
N PRO A 270 -26.11 0.58 -7.45
CA PRO A 270 -25.76 1.29 -8.67
C PRO A 270 -24.75 0.44 -9.44
N SER A 271 -25.13 -0.08 -10.60
CA SER A 271 -24.14 -0.74 -11.44
C SER A 271 -23.11 0.32 -11.76
N CYS A 272 -21.83 0.07 -11.44
CA CYS A 272 -20.75 0.90 -11.91
C CYS A 272 -20.98 1.22 -13.39
N PRO A 273 -20.86 2.49 -13.81
CA PRO A 273 -20.99 2.81 -15.23
C PRO A 273 -20.00 1.93 -15.99
N PRO A 274 -20.39 1.40 -17.18
CA PRO A 274 -19.53 0.53 -17.96
C PRO A 274 -18.14 1.17 -18.08
N PRO A 275 -17.07 0.45 -17.72
CA PRO A 275 -15.75 1.03 -17.73
C PRO A 275 -15.41 1.55 -19.12
N LYS A 276 -15.01 2.81 -19.21
CA LYS A 276 -14.64 3.45 -20.47
C LYS A 276 -13.15 3.74 -20.47
N ALA A 277 -12.49 3.37 -21.56
CA ALA A 277 -11.13 3.81 -21.82
C ALA A 277 -11.07 5.34 -21.76
N PHE A 278 -9.97 5.84 -21.20
CA PHE A 278 -9.72 7.26 -21.03
C PHE A 278 -8.33 7.61 -21.56
N TYR A 279 -8.22 8.77 -22.19
CA TYR A 279 -6.96 9.30 -22.69
C TYR A 279 -6.97 10.83 -22.66
N ASP A 280 -5.84 11.39 -22.24
CA ASP A 280 -5.53 12.80 -22.37
C ASP A 280 -4.04 13.00 -22.59
N ASP A 281 -3.70 13.80 -23.60
CA ASP A 281 -2.33 14.23 -23.91
C ASP A 281 -2.14 15.73 -23.65
N PHE A 282 -3.13 16.38 -23.01
CA PHE A 282 -3.12 17.80 -22.66
C PHE A 282 -2.88 18.76 -23.83
N SER A 283 -3.01 18.28 -25.08
CA SER A 283 -2.78 19.08 -26.28
C SER A 283 -3.75 20.25 -26.44
N ASN A 284 -4.90 20.18 -25.78
CA ASN A 284 -5.93 21.22 -25.74
C ASN A 284 -5.97 21.97 -24.40
N GLY A 285 -4.99 21.74 -23.52
CA GLY A 285 -4.93 22.31 -22.18
C GLY A 285 -5.90 21.65 -21.20
N PHE A 286 -6.40 22.43 -20.24
CA PHE A 286 -7.33 21.94 -19.22
C PHE A 286 -8.71 21.66 -19.81
N ASP A 287 -9.17 20.41 -19.73
CA ASP A 287 -10.55 20.03 -20.04
C ASP A 287 -11.37 19.90 -18.75
N PRO A 288 -12.23 20.86 -18.43
CA PRO A 288 -13.04 20.83 -17.21
C PRO A 288 -14.12 19.76 -17.23
N ASN A 289 -14.33 19.00 -18.32
CA ASN A 289 -15.23 17.84 -18.34
C ASN A 289 -14.52 16.54 -17.97
N LYS A 290 -13.19 16.51 -18.06
CA LYS A 290 -12.37 15.35 -17.73
C LYS A 290 -11.70 15.46 -16.37
N TRP A 291 -11.35 16.69 -15.97
CA TRP A 291 -10.45 16.92 -14.85
C TRP A 291 -10.98 17.93 -13.83
N LEU A 292 -10.48 17.80 -12.61
CA LEU A 292 -10.67 18.69 -11.47
C LEU A 292 -9.31 19.18 -10.99
N LYS A 293 -9.17 20.48 -10.72
CA LYS A 293 -7.96 21.03 -10.10
C LYS A 293 -8.11 20.99 -8.59
N ALA A 294 -7.11 20.45 -7.90
CA ALA A 294 -7.10 20.41 -6.44
C ALA A 294 -6.76 21.79 -5.85
N HIS A 295 -7.43 22.12 -4.75
CA HIS A 295 -7.18 23.33 -3.97
C HIS A 295 -7.47 23.01 -2.49
N LYS A 296 -6.54 22.31 -1.83
CA LYS A 296 -6.72 21.78 -0.48
C LYS A 296 -5.39 21.47 0.21
N SER A 297 -5.45 21.24 1.51
CA SER A 297 -4.32 20.73 2.30
C SER A 297 -4.74 19.45 3.05
N TRP A 298 -3.84 18.47 3.08
CA TRP A 298 -4.01 17.19 3.78
C TRP A 298 -3.33 17.18 5.15
N ASN A 299 -2.32 18.03 5.38
CA ASN A 299 -1.60 18.09 6.64
C ASN A 299 -1.28 19.54 7.03
N PRO A 300 -1.25 19.88 8.33
CA PRO A 300 -1.10 21.25 8.79
C PRO A 300 0.31 21.84 8.56
N ASN A 301 1.29 20.99 8.25
CA ASN A 301 2.71 21.38 8.14
C ASN A 301 3.13 21.70 6.69
N SER A 302 2.20 21.65 5.73
CA SER A 302 2.43 21.99 4.33
C SER A 302 1.56 23.15 3.88
N GLY A 303 1.94 23.81 2.78
CA GLY A 303 1.11 24.79 2.07
C GLY A 303 0.01 24.16 1.22
N GLY A 304 -0.17 22.83 1.28
CA GLY A 304 -1.17 22.10 0.50
C GLY A 304 -0.88 22.07 -1.00
N VAL A 305 -1.93 21.87 -1.80
CA VAL A 305 -1.90 22.02 -3.27
C VAL A 305 -2.86 23.11 -3.69
N VAL A 306 -2.46 23.89 -4.68
CA VAL A 306 -3.24 25.02 -5.18
C VAL A 306 -3.36 24.97 -6.70
N ALA A 307 -4.54 25.33 -7.20
CA ALA A 307 -4.86 25.30 -8.62
C ALA A 307 -3.96 26.20 -9.48
N GLU A 308 -3.39 27.26 -8.89
CA GLU A 308 -2.47 28.19 -9.54
C GLU A 308 -1.14 27.55 -9.93
N ASN A 309 -0.72 26.51 -9.21
CA ASN A 309 0.54 25.80 -9.48
C ASN A 309 0.41 24.78 -10.62
N LEU A 310 -0.80 24.61 -11.19
CA LEU A 310 -1.04 23.73 -12.33
C LEU A 310 -1.19 24.54 -13.62
N HIS A 311 -0.23 24.36 -14.51
CA HIS A 311 -0.21 24.98 -15.84
C HIS A 311 -0.33 23.94 -16.94
N PHE A 312 -0.82 24.36 -18.10
CA PHE A 312 -0.88 23.54 -19.30
C PHE A 312 -0.10 24.24 -20.39
N ASP A 313 1.06 23.70 -20.74
CA ASP A 313 1.88 24.23 -21.82
C ASP A 313 1.39 23.65 -23.16
N LEU A 314 0.67 24.46 -23.91
CA LEU A 314 0.13 24.09 -25.21
C LEU A 314 1.21 23.90 -26.29
N ASN A 315 2.41 24.45 -26.10
CA ASN A 315 3.51 24.29 -27.06
C ASN A 315 4.14 22.91 -26.94
N SER A 316 4.42 22.49 -25.70
CA SER A 316 4.96 21.16 -25.42
C SER A 316 3.88 20.08 -25.28
N LYS A 317 2.61 20.48 -25.15
CA LYS A 317 1.42 19.64 -24.95
C LYS A 317 1.49 18.84 -23.65
N ARG A 318 1.66 19.56 -22.54
CA ARG A 318 1.92 18.94 -21.22
C ARG A 318 1.21 19.67 -20.11
N ALA A 319 0.88 18.93 -19.06
CA ALA A 319 0.55 19.51 -17.77
C ALA A 319 1.83 19.70 -16.94
N VAL A 320 2.00 20.87 -16.34
CA VAL A 320 3.15 21.24 -15.52
C VAL A 320 2.67 21.55 -14.11
N PHE A 321 3.22 20.84 -13.14
CA PHE A 321 2.87 20.91 -11.72
C PHE A 321 4.04 21.56 -10.99
N ASN A 322 3.91 22.84 -10.65
CA ASN A 322 4.90 23.55 -9.86
C ASN A 322 4.81 23.15 -8.38
N ALA A 323 5.97 22.98 -7.77
CA ALA A 323 6.13 22.77 -6.34
C ALA A 323 7.06 23.85 -5.79
N HIS A 324 6.61 24.54 -4.75
CA HIS A 324 7.33 25.62 -4.09
C HIS A 324 8.00 25.09 -2.82
N GLY A 325 9.32 25.11 -2.74
CA GLY A 325 10.07 24.66 -1.58
C GLY A 325 10.18 25.73 -0.50
N LEU A 326 11.13 25.56 0.42
CA LEU A 326 11.35 26.48 1.55
C LEU A 326 11.94 27.83 1.14
N LEU A 327 12.52 27.93 -0.06
CA LEU A 327 13.15 29.16 -0.56
C LEU A 327 12.20 30.01 -1.40
N TYR A 328 10.96 29.57 -1.60
CA TYR A 328 9.98 30.29 -2.41
C TYR A 328 9.55 31.60 -1.74
N ASP A 329 9.70 32.71 -2.47
CA ASP A 329 9.36 34.07 -2.04
C ASP A 329 8.35 34.78 -2.97
N GLY A 330 7.75 34.03 -3.91
CA GLY A 330 6.80 34.56 -4.89
C GLY A 330 5.37 34.75 -4.37
N ASP A 331 4.49 35.21 -5.26
CA ASP A 331 3.14 35.68 -4.92
C ASP A 331 2.08 34.58 -4.75
N ILE A 332 2.37 33.33 -5.15
CA ILE A 332 1.38 32.25 -5.06
C ILE A 332 1.39 31.66 -3.65
N MET A 333 0.35 31.97 -2.89
CA MET A 333 0.17 31.48 -1.53
C MET A 333 -0.46 30.09 -1.49
N GLY A 334 -0.02 29.30 -0.51
CA GLY A 334 -0.62 28.01 -0.20
C GLY A 334 -2.02 28.12 0.41
N VAL A 335 -2.49 27.01 0.93
CA VAL A 335 -3.78 26.87 1.57
C VAL A 335 -3.67 26.12 2.89
N LYS A 336 -4.59 26.42 3.80
CA LYS A 336 -4.77 25.72 5.06
C LYS A 336 -6.22 25.27 5.19
N LYS A 337 -6.43 24.23 5.99
CA LYS A 337 -7.74 23.65 6.28
C LYS A 337 -8.09 23.91 7.73
N GLU A 338 -9.28 24.47 7.97
CA GLU A 338 -9.88 24.57 9.30
C GLU A 338 -11.30 24.01 9.23
N GLY A 339 -11.54 22.88 9.90
CA GLY A 339 -12.77 22.11 9.74
C GLY A 339 -13.02 21.72 8.28
N THR A 340 -14.15 22.16 7.72
CA THR A 340 -14.55 21.94 6.32
C THR A 340 -14.28 23.16 5.43
N THR A 341 -13.51 24.14 5.90
CA THR A 341 -13.19 25.35 5.14
C THR A 341 -11.72 25.35 4.71
N ILE A 342 -11.47 25.75 3.47
CA ILE A 342 -10.13 26.00 2.94
C ILE A 342 -9.94 27.51 2.88
N TYR A 343 -8.83 27.99 3.44
CA TYR A 343 -8.43 29.39 3.40
C TYR A 343 -7.01 29.53 2.86
N ARG A 344 -6.69 30.71 2.33
CA ARG A 344 -5.33 31.02 1.88
C ARG A 344 -4.38 31.09 3.06
N ALA A 345 -3.19 30.53 2.88
CA ALA A 345 -2.09 30.71 3.81
C ALA A 345 -1.43 32.08 3.60
N ASP A 346 -0.64 32.52 4.59
CA ASP A 346 0.17 33.74 4.51
C ASP A 346 1.54 33.52 3.85
N SER A 347 1.79 32.30 3.36
CA SER A 347 3.04 31.90 2.70
C SER A 347 2.76 30.91 1.56
N GLY A 348 3.62 30.94 0.54
CA GLY A 348 3.62 30.02 -0.60
C GLY A 348 4.55 28.82 -0.46
N ILE A 349 5.32 28.73 0.62
CA ILE A 349 6.27 27.62 0.82
C ILE A 349 5.55 26.28 0.97
N MET A 350 6.23 25.21 0.57
CA MET A 350 5.73 23.84 0.63
C MET A 350 4.34 23.69 -0.01
N THR A 351 4.13 24.39 -1.13
CA THR A 351 2.86 24.41 -1.86
C THR A 351 3.03 23.72 -3.21
N GLY A 352 2.18 22.74 -3.49
CA GLY A 352 2.22 21.92 -4.69
C GLY A 352 1.05 22.14 -5.65
N ALA A 353 0.86 21.18 -6.55
CA ALA A 353 -0.28 21.11 -7.47
C ALA A 353 -0.77 19.67 -7.58
N ALA A 354 -2.08 19.49 -7.77
CA ALA A 354 -2.66 18.20 -8.12
C ALA A 354 -3.89 18.37 -9.02
N ILE A 355 -4.14 17.36 -9.84
CA ILE A 355 -5.32 17.21 -10.69
C ILE A 355 -5.94 15.84 -10.43
N ALA A 356 -7.27 15.73 -10.57
CA ALA A 356 -7.97 14.47 -10.43
C ALA A 356 -8.99 14.29 -11.57
N THR A 357 -9.28 13.05 -11.95
CA THR A 357 -10.30 12.77 -12.95
C THR A 357 -11.69 13.07 -12.42
N ARG A 358 -12.60 13.51 -13.30
CA ARG A 358 -14.03 13.64 -12.96
C ARG A 358 -14.72 12.29 -12.81
N ASN A 359 -14.36 11.35 -13.67
CA ASN A 359 -14.88 10.00 -13.62
C ASN A 359 -14.12 9.18 -12.58
N TYR A 360 -14.84 8.23 -12.00
CA TYR A 360 -14.27 7.17 -11.17
C TYR A 360 -13.92 6.01 -12.10
N PHE A 361 -12.79 5.38 -11.82
CA PHE A 361 -12.27 4.25 -12.57
C PHE A 361 -12.08 3.07 -11.63
N GLY A 362 -12.38 1.88 -12.14
CA GLY A 362 -12.21 0.60 -11.45
C GLY A 362 -11.02 -0.19 -11.99
N ALA A 363 -11.12 -1.51 -11.96
CA ALA A 363 -10.10 -2.40 -12.47
C ALA A 363 -9.66 -2.08 -13.91
N GLY A 364 -8.36 -2.15 -14.16
CA GLY A 364 -7.76 -1.79 -15.45
C GLY A 364 -6.30 -1.38 -15.34
N SER A 365 -5.75 -1.01 -16.49
CA SER A 365 -4.38 -0.53 -16.64
C SER A 365 -4.36 1.00 -16.64
N TYR A 366 -3.68 1.59 -15.67
CA TYR A 366 -3.50 3.03 -15.49
C TYR A 366 -2.08 3.38 -15.89
N GLU A 367 -1.89 4.22 -16.90
CA GLU A 367 -0.60 4.58 -17.45
C GLU A 367 -0.44 6.11 -17.48
N VAL A 368 0.63 6.60 -16.89
CA VAL A 368 0.99 8.02 -16.85
C VAL A 368 2.42 8.17 -17.31
N ARG A 369 2.62 8.97 -18.35
CA ARG A 369 3.96 9.34 -18.80
C ARG A 369 4.35 10.67 -18.20
N MET A 370 5.26 10.65 -17.23
CA MET A 370 5.66 11.84 -16.48
C MET A 370 7.16 11.93 -16.25
N LYS A 371 7.62 13.16 -16.04
CA LYS A 371 8.91 13.51 -15.45
C LYS A 371 8.63 13.96 -14.02
N VAL A 372 9.28 13.30 -13.04
CA VAL A 372 9.12 13.64 -11.62
C VAL A 372 9.83 14.95 -11.27
N ALA A 373 9.39 15.58 -10.17
CA ALA A 373 10.10 16.70 -9.58
C ALA A 373 11.49 16.27 -9.10
N GLU A 374 12.52 17.04 -9.44
CA GLU A 374 13.92 16.59 -9.31
C GLU A 374 14.50 16.73 -7.90
N GLN A 375 13.81 17.46 -7.01
CA GLN A 375 14.31 17.85 -5.69
C GLN A 375 13.65 17.02 -4.59
N LEU A 376 14.42 16.66 -3.55
CA LEU A 376 13.87 16.05 -2.34
C LEU A 376 12.93 17.02 -1.61
N GLY A 377 12.01 16.47 -0.83
CA GLY A 377 11.02 17.18 -0.02
C GLY A 377 9.68 17.42 -0.72
N VAL A 378 9.61 17.18 -2.02
CA VAL A 378 8.36 17.10 -2.79
C VAL A 378 8.13 15.67 -3.25
N CYS A 379 6.90 15.19 -3.10
CA CYS A 379 6.43 13.92 -3.65
C CYS A 379 5.77 14.13 -5.01
N SER A 380 6.29 13.49 -6.05
CA SER A 380 5.57 13.27 -7.31
C SER A 380 4.76 11.99 -7.19
N ALA A 381 3.45 12.09 -7.33
CA ALA A 381 2.52 11.00 -7.06
C ALA A 381 1.52 10.78 -8.19
N ILE A 382 1.21 9.51 -8.42
CA ILE A 382 0.04 9.03 -9.18
C ILE A 382 -0.73 8.15 -8.21
N TRP A 383 -2.01 8.43 -8.00
CA TRP A 383 -2.80 7.59 -7.10
C TRP A 383 -4.26 7.46 -7.51
N THR A 384 -4.90 6.37 -7.12
CA THR A 384 -6.37 6.30 -7.10
C THR A 384 -6.87 6.61 -5.71
N PHE A 385 -8.02 7.26 -5.58
CA PHE A 385 -8.54 7.60 -4.25
C PHE A 385 -10.06 7.50 -4.22
N PHE A 386 -10.55 6.80 -3.21
CA PHE A 386 -11.94 6.78 -2.77
C PHE A 386 -11.99 6.91 -1.26
N TRP A 387 -12.83 7.82 -0.76
CA TRP A 387 -12.99 8.06 0.68
C TRP A 387 -14.42 8.04 1.16
N LYS A 388 -14.64 7.30 2.25
CA LYS A 388 -15.90 7.33 3.01
C LYS A 388 -15.63 7.36 4.51
N ASP A 389 -16.20 8.38 5.16
CA ASP A 389 -16.19 8.51 6.61
C ASP A 389 -16.90 7.32 7.25
N GLY A 390 -16.34 6.81 8.35
CA GLY A 390 -16.85 5.64 9.06
C GLY A 390 -15.94 5.27 10.23
N THR A 391 -16.31 4.21 10.94
CA THR A 391 -15.48 3.58 11.97
C THR A 391 -15.43 2.07 11.69
N PRO A 392 -14.36 1.55 11.05
CA PRO A 392 -13.19 2.27 10.56
C PRO A 392 -13.49 3.15 9.33
N ILE A 393 -12.58 4.08 9.04
CA ILE A 393 -12.59 4.86 7.81
C ILE A 393 -12.35 3.91 6.63
N VAL A 394 -13.11 4.10 5.56
CA VAL A 394 -12.93 3.36 4.31
C VAL A 394 -12.13 4.23 3.34
N ASN A 395 -10.90 3.81 3.05
CA ASN A 395 -10.04 4.42 2.04
C ASN A 395 -9.61 3.34 1.04
N HIS A 396 -9.97 3.49 -0.23
CA HIS A 396 -9.52 2.61 -1.30
C HIS A 396 -8.57 3.37 -2.22
N GLU A 397 -7.30 2.99 -2.19
CA GLU A 397 -6.22 3.76 -2.81
C GLU A 397 -5.08 2.86 -3.31
N ILE A 398 -4.45 3.30 -4.40
CA ILE A 398 -3.29 2.66 -5.05
C ILE A 398 -2.34 3.79 -5.39
N ASP A 399 -1.08 3.70 -4.96
CA ASP A 399 -0.12 4.80 -5.13
C ASP A 399 1.13 4.39 -5.89
N ILE A 400 1.66 5.34 -6.65
CA ILE A 400 3.05 5.41 -7.08
C ILE A 400 3.61 6.75 -6.58
N GLU A 401 4.56 6.73 -5.64
CA GLU A 401 5.14 7.93 -5.03
C GLU A 401 6.66 7.97 -5.11
N LEU A 402 7.21 9.14 -5.47
CA LEU A 402 8.65 9.41 -5.50
C LEU A 402 8.98 10.76 -4.87
N PRO A 403 10.08 10.89 -4.10
CA PRO A 403 11.11 9.87 -3.85
C PRO A 403 10.63 8.78 -2.88
N GLY A 404 11.22 7.59 -3.00
CA GLY A 404 10.99 6.46 -2.11
C GLY A 404 12.12 6.29 -1.09
N ARG A 405 12.15 5.11 -0.46
CA ARG A 405 13.16 4.71 0.53
C ARG A 405 13.19 3.18 0.65
N PRO A 406 14.25 2.58 1.21
CA PRO A 406 14.39 1.12 1.30
C PRO A 406 13.55 0.45 2.40
N ASN A 407 13.06 1.21 3.39
CA ASN A 407 12.33 0.66 4.53
C ASN A 407 11.47 1.74 5.23
N PRO A 408 10.66 1.39 6.24
CA PRO A 408 9.77 2.36 6.89
C PRO A 408 10.46 3.58 7.50
N ALA A 409 11.71 3.47 7.95
CA ALA A 409 12.42 4.60 8.53
C ALA A 409 12.66 5.69 7.46
N HIS A 410 12.43 6.95 7.82
CA HIS A 410 12.64 8.09 6.91
C HIS A 410 14.14 8.42 6.75
N SER A 411 14.94 7.43 6.36
CA SER A 411 16.35 7.54 6.02
C SER A 411 16.56 7.01 4.59
N ASP A 412 17.69 7.37 3.99
CA ASP A 412 18.08 6.86 2.66
C ASP A 412 17.01 7.14 1.59
N ILE A 413 16.38 8.31 1.69
CA ILE A 413 15.35 8.77 0.77
C ILE A 413 16.02 9.13 -0.56
N GLY A 414 15.51 8.55 -1.65
CA GLY A 414 16.13 8.65 -2.97
C GLY A 414 15.13 8.43 -4.11
N PHE A 415 15.53 8.85 -5.31
CA PHE A 415 14.74 8.65 -6.53
C PHE A 415 15.05 7.32 -7.22
N ASP A 416 15.97 6.53 -6.66
CA ASP A 416 16.20 5.13 -7.01
C ASP A 416 15.25 4.17 -6.26
N TYR A 417 14.33 4.71 -5.46
CA TYR A 417 13.21 4.00 -4.87
C TYR A 417 11.88 4.70 -5.19
N ALA A 418 10.80 3.92 -5.18
CA ALA A 418 9.43 4.41 -5.18
C ALA A 418 8.60 3.69 -4.12
N LEU A 419 7.58 4.37 -3.58
CA LEU A 419 6.56 3.73 -2.75
C LEU A 419 5.40 3.29 -3.65
N MET A 420 5.09 1.99 -3.62
CA MET A 420 4.04 1.39 -4.43
C MET A 420 2.98 0.80 -3.48
N ASN A 421 2.02 1.62 -3.10
CA ASN A 421 1.18 1.32 -1.93
C ASN A 421 -0.23 0.90 -2.33
N THR A 422 -0.91 0.15 -1.45
CA THR A 422 -2.32 -0.21 -1.60
C THR A 422 -3.07 -0.10 -0.27
N TYR A 423 -4.28 0.46 -0.30
CA TYR A 423 -5.09 0.78 0.89
C TYR A 423 -6.51 0.24 0.74
N ILE A 424 -7.05 -0.29 1.83
CA ILE A 424 -8.51 -0.49 2.02
C ILE A 424 -9.03 0.23 3.29
N GLY A 425 -8.17 1.03 3.92
CA GLY A 425 -8.44 1.88 5.08
C GLY A 425 -7.16 2.59 5.54
N GLU A 426 -7.26 3.32 6.65
CA GLU A 426 -6.19 4.18 7.17
C GLU A 426 -5.35 3.54 8.30
N SER A 427 -5.81 2.44 8.90
CA SER A 427 -5.07 1.76 9.96
C SER A 427 -3.94 0.92 9.36
N GLY A 428 -2.85 0.71 10.12
CA GLY A 428 -1.66 0.03 9.61
C GLY A 428 -1.90 -1.39 9.05
N SER A 429 -2.93 -2.11 9.50
CA SER A 429 -3.33 -3.42 8.95
C SER A 429 -4.02 -3.33 7.59
N LEU A 430 -4.61 -2.18 7.27
CA LEU A 430 -5.37 -1.92 6.04
C LEU A 430 -4.53 -1.20 4.96
N VAL A 431 -3.23 -1.04 5.22
CA VAL A 431 -2.27 -0.42 4.32
C VAL A 431 -1.14 -1.39 4.03
N GLU A 432 -0.81 -1.57 2.75
CA GLU A 432 0.43 -2.22 2.33
C GLU A 432 1.35 -1.17 1.71
N THR A 433 2.50 -0.93 2.33
CA THR A 433 3.55 -0.02 1.80
C THR A 433 4.67 -0.84 1.20
N ASN A 434 4.93 -0.66 -0.10
CA ASN A 434 5.99 -1.41 -0.78
C ASN A 434 7.17 -0.50 -1.14
N PHE A 435 8.33 -0.78 -0.53
CA PHE A 435 9.59 -0.05 -0.69
C PHE A 435 10.35 -0.55 -1.92
N THR A 436 9.96 -0.08 -3.11
CA THR A 436 10.40 -0.67 -4.37
C THR A 436 11.71 -0.04 -4.85
N GLN A 437 12.80 -0.81 -4.89
CA GLN A 437 14.05 -0.40 -5.54
C GLN A 437 13.85 -0.35 -7.06
N LEU A 438 14.33 0.72 -7.68
CA LEU A 438 14.33 0.94 -9.11
C LEU A 438 15.73 0.75 -9.69
N ASP A 439 15.81 0.48 -10.99
CA ASP A 439 17.09 0.23 -11.69
C ASP A 439 17.99 1.47 -11.79
N ARG A 440 17.47 2.66 -11.50
CA ARG A 440 18.14 3.96 -11.59
C ARG A 440 17.39 5.02 -10.80
N GLU A 441 18.06 6.14 -10.56
CA GLU A 441 17.42 7.37 -10.10
C GLU A 441 16.48 7.94 -11.17
N MET A 442 15.23 8.20 -10.80
CA MET A 442 14.18 8.66 -11.71
C MET A 442 14.07 10.18 -11.86
N ASN A 443 14.84 10.95 -11.07
CA ASN A 443 14.99 12.40 -11.24
C ASN A 443 16.08 12.75 -12.29
N ASP A 444 16.21 11.95 -13.35
CA ASP A 444 17.25 12.09 -14.38
C ASP A 444 16.91 13.14 -15.46
N GLY A 445 15.83 13.89 -15.25
CA GLY A 445 15.34 14.91 -16.16
C GLY A 445 14.58 14.36 -17.38
N GLN A 446 14.33 13.05 -17.46
CA GLN A 446 13.62 12.39 -18.55
C GLN A 446 12.17 12.06 -18.19
N PHE A 447 11.40 11.70 -19.22
CA PHE A 447 10.07 11.15 -19.06
C PHE A 447 10.14 9.64 -18.96
N HIS A 448 9.46 9.11 -17.95
CA HIS A 448 9.25 7.68 -17.75
C HIS A 448 7.77 7.36 -17.83
N THR A 449 7.47 6.13 -18.22
CA THR A 449 6.09 5.61 -18.27
C THR A 449 5.83 4.80 -17.02
N TRP A 450 4.98 5.33 -16.15
CA TRP A 450 4.54 4.71 -14.92
C TRP A 450 3.20 4.04 -15.16
N ARG A 451 3.05 2.80 -14.73
CA ARG A 451 1.80 2.08 -14.93
C ARG A 451 1.50 1.16 -13.77
N PHE A 452 0.23 1.05 -13.39
CA PHE A 452 -0.23 -0.08 -12.60
C PHE A 452 -1.42 -0.78 -13.25
N ASP A 453 -1.41 -2.10 -13.17
CA ASP A 453 -2.50 -2.96 -13.65
C ASP A 453 -3.25 -3.48 -12.40
N TRP A 454 -4.50 -3.04 -12.24
CA TRP A 454 -5.34 -3.35 -11.08
C TRP A 454 -6.31 -4.49 -11.41
N HIS A 455 -6.13 -5.61 -10.73
CA HIS A 455 -6.93 -6.83 -10.82
C HIS A 455 -7.73 -7.04 -9.53
N THR A 456 -9.02 -7.29 -9.70
CA THR A 456 -10.02 -7.39 -8.62
C THR A 456 -10.59 -8.80 -8.45
N ASP A 457 -10.47 -9.65 -9.47
CA ASP A 457 -10.87 -11.06 -9.45
C ASP A 457 -10.35 -11.72 -8.18
N GLU A 458 -11.26 -12.30 -7.41
CA GLU A 458 -10.97 -12.87 -6.10
C GLU A 458 -9.90 -13.96 -6.15
N SER A 459 -9.82 -14.72 -7.24
CA SER A 459 -8.82 -15.78 -7.39
C SER A 459 -7.40 -15.26 -7.64
N GLU A 460 -7.25 -14.03 -8.14
CA GLU A 460 -5.96 -13.46 -8.57
C GLU A 460 -5.83 -11.97 -8.25
N ARG A 461 -6.46 -11.53 -7.15
CA ARG A 461 -6.53 -10.12 -6.75
C ARG A 461 -5.15 -9.55 -6.47
N ARG A 462 -4.77 -8.49 -7.19
CA ARG A 462 -3.45 -7.87 -7.09
C ARG A 462 -3.40 -6.51 -7.79
N VAL A 463 -2.34 -5.76 -7.49
CA VAL A 463 -1.89 -4.61 -8.27
C VAL A 463 -0.48 -4.88 -8.74
N GLU A 464 -0.25 -4.79 -10.03
CA GLU A 464 1.08 -4.93 -10.64
C GLU A 464 1.61 -3.57 -11.06
N PHE A 465 2.81 -3.20 -10.63
CA PHE A 465 3.43 -1.90 -10.90
C PHE A 465 4.54 -2.03 -11.93
N TYR A 466 4.54 -1.12 -12.90
CA TYR A 466 5.45 -1.11 -14.04
C TYR A 466 6.11 0.25 -14.21
N VAL A 467 7.40 0.24 -14.56
CA VAL A 467 8.17 1.42 -14.96
C VAL A 467 8.81 1.14 -16.32
N ASP A 468 8.53 1.98 -17.30
CA ASP A 468 8.97 1.83 -18.69
C ASP A 468 8.66 0.45 -19.29
N GLY A 469 7.52 -0.13 -18.88
CA GLY A 469 7.06 -1.45 -19.31
C GLY A 469 7.69 -2.63 -18.57
N LYS A 470 8.62 -2.40 -17.64
CA LYS A 470 9.18 -3.44 -16.76
C LYS A 470 8.33 -3.55 -15.50
N LEU A 471 7.88 -4.76 -15.17
CA LEU A 471 7.25 -5.05 -13.87
C LEU A 471 8.29 -4.86 -12.76
N VAL A 472 7.99 -4.01 -11.78
CA VAL A 472 8.90 -3.68 -10.67
C VAL A 472 8.37 -4.11 -9.31
N SER A 473 7.05 -4.28 -9.16
CA SER A 473 6.43 -4.67 -7.89
C SER A 473 5.04 -5.27 -8.11
N ILE A 474 4.59 -6.11 -7.17
CA ILE A 474 3.24 -6.66 -7.11
C ILE A 474 2.74 -6.56 -5.67
N ASN A 475 1.57 -5.96 -5.45
CA ASN A 475 0.87 -6.00 -4.17
C ASN A 475 -0.32 -6.93 -4.25
N ARG A 476 -0.43 -7.88 -3.30
CA ARG A 476 -1.58 -8.80 -3.16
C ARG A 476 -2.38 -8.57 -1.88
N LYS A 477 -1.91 -7.69 -1.01
CA LYS A 477 -2.56 -7.31 0.26
C LYS A 477 -3.24 -5.96 0.11
N ASN A 478 -4.36 -5.79 0.81
CA ASN A 478 -5.11 -4.52 0.85
C ASN A 478 -5.38 -3.96 -0.55
N VAL A 479 -5.65 -4.85 -1.51
CA VAL A 479 -5.95 -4.48 -2.90
C VAL A 479 -7.34 -3.84 -2.93
N PRO A 480 -7.47 -2.63 -3.49
CA PRO A 480 -8.76 -1.96 -3.53
C PRO A 480 -9.84 -2.72 -4.31
N LEU A 481 -11.10 -2.44 -3.96
CA LEU A 481 -12.29 -2.94 -4.67
C LEU A 481 -13.19 -1.80 -5.14
N TYR A 482 -13.01 -0.58 -4.62
CA TYR A 482 -13.89 0.54 -4.90
C TYR A 482 -13.28 1.45 -5.96
N ALA A 483 -14.08 1.77 -6.97
CA ALA A 483 -13.70 2.73 -7.99
C ALA A 483 -13.37 4.08 -7.34
N GLY A 484 -12.26 4.66 -7.76
CA GLY A 484 -11.74 5.93 -7.26
C GLY A 484 -11.49 6.91 -8.39
N ARG A 485 -11.24 8.18 -8.05
CA ARG A 485 -10.66 9.12 -9.03
C ARG A 485 -9.19 8.79 -9.22
N LEU A 486 -8.67 8.93 -10.43
CA LEU A 486 -7.24 8.97 -10.66
C LEU A 486 -6.74 10.39 -10.38
N TRP A 487 -5.74 10.49 -9.53
CA TRP A 487 -5.05 11.70 -9.10
C TRP A 487 -3.61 11.67 -9.57
N ILE A 488 -3.10 12.87 -9.90
CA ILE A 488 -1.72 13.10 -10.25
C ILE A 488 -1.30 14.42 -9.62
N GLY A 489 -0.15 14.45 -8.95
CA GLY A 489 0.27 15.67 -8.26
C GLY A 489 1.71 15.69 -7.79
N ALA A 490 2.20 16.91 -7.56
CA ALA A 490 3.42 17.19 -6.82
C ALA A 490 3.00 17.82 -5.49
N TRP A 491 3.25 17.15 -4.36
CA TRP A 491 2.77 17.58 -3.03
C TRP A 491 3.81 17.42 -1.93
N PHE A 492 3.58 18.03 -0.77
CA PHE A 492 4.54 18.08 0.33
C PHE A 492 4.07 17.22 1.52
N PRO A 493 4.59 15.99 1.65
CA PRO A 493 4.28 15.13 2.78
C PRO A 493 4.99 15.55 4.06
N ASN A 494 4.53 15.00 5.18
CA ASN A 494 5.14 15.26 6.49
C ASN A 494 6.50 14.53 6.61
N SER A 495 7.55 15.18 6.12
CA SER A 495 8.99 14.83 6.24
C SER A 495 9.49 13.59 5.49
N TRP A 496 8.62 12.68 5.03
CA TRP A 496 9.09 11.41 4.45
C TRP A 496 9.67 11.51 3.02
N ALA A 497 9.41 12.60 2.30
CA ALA A 497 10.03 12.87 1.00
C ALA A 497 11.38 13.60 1.10
N GLY A 498 11.85 13.92 2.31
CA GLY A 498 13.07 14.69 2.55
C GLY A 498 12.82 16.17 2.83
N ILE A 499 13.86 17.00 2.73
CA ILE A 499 13.81 18.43 3.06
C ILE A 499 13.70 19.25 1.76
N PRO A 500 12.63 20.07 1.58
CA PRO A 500 12.40 20.82 0.35
C PRO A 500 13.24 22.12 0.25
N ASN A 501 14.56 21.99 0.26
CA ASN A 501 15.50 23.11 0.21
C ASN A 501 15.73 23.64 -1.23
N PHE A 502 14.66 24.12 -1.85
CA PHE A 502 14.66 24.70 -3.19
C PHE A 502 13.63 25.83 -3.28
N ASP A 503 13.69 26.63 -4.34
CA ASP A 503 12.69 27.65 -4.66
C ASP A 503 11.50 27.00 -5.38
N VAL A 504 11.66 26.65 -6.66
CA VAL A 504 10.65 25.93 -7.45
C VAL A 504 11.23 24.64 -8.02
N SER A 505 10.45 23.56 -7.96
CA SER A 505 10.66 22.31 -8.70
C SER A 505 9.41 21.97 -9.51
N GLN A 506 9.54 21.11 -10.52
CA GLN A 506 8.46 20.83 -11.47
C GLN A 506 8.31 19.34 -11.74
N MET A 507 7.08 18.85 -11.67
CA MET A 507 6.66 17.59 -12.30
C MET A 507 5.96 17.93 -13.63
N GLU A 508 6.27 17.20 -14.68
CA GLU A 508 5.63 17.35 -16.00
C GLU A 508 4.92 16.06 -16.40
N VAL A 509 3.70 16.15 -16.92
CA VAL A 509 2.93 15.01 -17.43
C VAL A 509 2.65 15.21 -18.92
N ASP A 510 3.07 14.23 -19.71
CA ASP A 510 2.89 14.18 -21.16
C ASP A 510 1.53 13.61 -21.53
N TYR A 511 1.18 12.44 -20.97
CA TYR A 511 -0.15 11.88 -21.17
C TYR A 511 -0.60 11.01 -20.00
N VAL A 512 -1.91 10.81 -19.94
CA VAL A 512 -2.59 9.87 -19.06
C VAL A 512 -3.47 8.96 -19.90
N LYS A 513 -3.45 7.67 -19.58
CA LYS A 513 -4.25 6.65 -20.26
C LYS A 513 -4.80 5.67 -19.23
N PHE A 514 -6.08 5.33 -19.34
CA PHE A 514 -6.69 4.24 -18.62
C PHE A 514 -7.34 3.27 -19.60
N THR A 515 -7.03 1.98 -19.46
CA THR A 515 -7.57 0.89 -20.27
C THR A 515 -8.27 -0.10 -19.34
N PRO A 516 -9.61 -0.20 -19.39
CA PRO A 516 -10.32 -1.06 -18.47
C PRO A 516 -10.14 -2.54 -18.78
N PHE A 517 -10.29 -3.37 -17.75
CA PHE A 517 -10.36 -4.82 -17.89
C PHE A 517 -11.84 -5.26 -17.88
N GLU A 518 -12.32 -5.82 -19.00
CA GLU A 518 -13.76 -6.07 -19.20
C GLU A 518 -14.34 -7.21 -18.34
N ASN A 519 -13.48 -8.08 -17.81
CA ASN A 519 -13.89 -9.27 -17.03
C ASN A 519 -13.69 -9.10 -15.52
N GLU A 520 -13.34 -7.90 -15.07
CA GLU A 520 -13.04 -7.59 -13.68
C GLU A 520 -14.25 -6.90 -13.01
N THR A 521 -14.45 -7.15 -11.72
CA THR A 521 -15.58 -6.60 -10.95
C THR A 521 -15.10 -5.67 -9.85
N TYR A 522 -15.66 -4.47 -9.79
CA TYR A 522 -15.39 -3.48 -8.77
C TYR A 522 -16.68 -2.78 -8.37
N GLU A 523 -16.67 -2.11 -7.23
CA GLU A 523 -17.82 -1.42 -6.67
C GLU A 523 -17.72 0.10 -6.86
N CYS A 524 -18.85 0.79 -6.88
CA CYS A 524 -18.90 2.25 -7.03
C CYS A 524 -19.81 2.87 -5.96
N PRO A 525 -19.46 2.75 -4.67
CA PRO A 525 -20.21 3.41 -3.61
C PRO A 525 -20.07 4.94 -3.70
N SER A 526 -20.93 5.65 -2.97
CA SER A 526 -20.83 7.12 -2.83
C SER A 526 -19.75 7.52 -1.82
N GLU A 527 -18.91 8.49 -2.17
CA GLU A 527 -17.97 9.14 -1.24
C GLU A 527 -18.68 10.08 -0.26
N SER A 528 -18.08 10.32 0.92
CA SER A 528 -18.64 11.24 1.91
C SER A 528 -18.56 12.72 1.49
N ILE A 529 -17.47 13.12 0.82
CA ILE A 529 -17.19 14.53 0.50
C ILE A 529 -16.58 14.72 -0.91
N PRO A 530 -17.22 14.19 -1.98
CA PRO A 530 -16.66 14.18 -3.34
C PRO A 530 -16.44 15.59 -3.93
N HIS A 531 -17.10 16.62 -3.39
CA HIS A 531 -17.04 18.00 -3.88
C HIS A 531 -16.15 18.92 -3.04
N PHE A 532 -15.37 18.37 -2.09
CA PHE A 532 -14.52 19.16 -1.21
C PHE A 532 -13.08 19.34 -1.71
N GLY A 533 -12.55 20.56 -1.58
CA GLY A 533 -11.14 20.86 -1.82
C GLY A 533 -10.74 21.00 -3.28
N TRP A 534 -11.67 21.45 -4.12
CA TRP A 534 -11.44 21.74 -5.53
C TRP A 534 -11.29 23.24 -5.77
N ALA A 535 -10.72 23.62 -6.91
CA ALA A 535 -10.54 25.02 -7.28
C ALA A 535 -11.86 25.81 -7.20
N PRO A 536 -11.85 27.08 -6.76
CA PRO A 536 -13.07 27.87 -6.55
C PRO A 536 -13.98 28.03 -7.78
N ASP A 537 -13.43 27.89 -8.98
CA ASP A 537 -14.14 27.95 -10.27
C ASP A 537 -14.69 26.60 -10.73
N THR A 538 -14.53 25.54 -9.93
CA THR A 538 -15.03 24.20 -10.25
C THR A 538 -16.55 24.16 -10.20
N ILE A 539 -17.16 23.84 -11.33
CA ILE A 539 -18.61 23.59 -11.42
C ILE A 539 -18.85 22.08 -11.33
N PHE A 540 -19.75 21.70 -10.42
CA PHE A 540 -20.36 20.38 -10.38
C PHE A 540 -21.80 20.51 -10.92
N PRO A 541 -22.26 19.60 -11.80
CA PRO A 541 -23.65 19.61 -12.24
C PRO A 541 -24.58 19.49 -11.02
N GLU A 542 -25.62 20.34 -10.96
CA GLU A 542 -26.64 20.26 -9.90
C GLU A 542 -27.30 18.88 -9.93
N SER A 543 -27.42 18.26 -8.76
CA SER A 543 -27.98 16.92 -8.52
C SER A 543 -29.14 16.56 -9.47
N GLY A 544 -28.81 15.80 -10.50
CA GLY A 544 -29.69 15.35 -11.57
C GLY A 544 -28.84 14.56 -12.54
N GLU A 545 -28.79 13.25 -12.32
CA GLU A 545 -27.82 12.29 -12.89
C GLU A 545 -26.48 12.22 -12.13
N GLU A 546 -26.53 11.92 -10.84
CA GLU A 546 -25.48 11.07 -10.28
C GLU A 546 -25.68 9.64 -10.81
N PRO A 547 -24.62 8.92 -11.23
CA PRO A 547 -24.73 7.52 -11.57
C PRO A 547 -24.94 6.71 -10.28
N GLY A 548 -26.19 6.65 -9.79
CA GLY A 548 -26.58 5.69 -8.76
C GLY A 548 -27.86 5.89 -7.97
N ASP A 549 -28.65 6.95 -8.18
CA ASP A 549 -29.93 7.07 -7.45
C ASP A 549 -31.13 6.70 -8.34
N ASP A 550 -31.61 5.45 -8.22
CA ASP A 550 -33.00 5.10 -8.51
C ASP A 550 -33.63 4.40 -7.31
N SER A 551 -34.00 5.20 -6.32
CA SER A 551 -34.87 4.80 -5.23
C SER A 551 -36.34 4.82 -5.62
N SER A 552 -36.75 4.09 -6.67
CA SER A 552 -38.18 3.80 -6.87
C SER A 552 -38.51 2.51 -7.66
N SER A 553 -38.70 1.39 -6.97
CA SER A 553 -39.86 0.51 -7.24
C SER A 553 -39.97 -0.70 -6.30
N THR A 554 -41.18 -0.88 -5.75
CA THR A 554 -41.65 -2.05 -5.00
C THR A 554 -41.68 -3.35 -5.84
N PRO A 555 -41.64 -4.54 -5.21
CA PRO A 555 -41.07 -5.75 -5.82
C PRO A 555 -42.03 -6.50 -6.74
N VAL A 556 -41.55 -6.85 -7.94
CA VAL A 556 -42.20 -7.82 -8.83
C VAL A 556 -41.39 -9.12 -8.85
N LYS A 557 -42.08 -10.22 -8.52
CA LYS A 557 -41.55 -11.59 -8.41
C LYS A 557 -40.91 -12.09 -9.71
N CYS A 558 -39.77 -12.77 -9.55
CA CYS A 558 -38.94 -13.35 -10.60
C CYS A 558 -39.66 -14.36 -11.52
N LYS A 559 -39.24 -14.37 -12.80
CA LYS A 559 -39.28 -15.55 -13.69
C LYS A 559 -37.98 -15.63 -14.51
N THR A 560 -37.48 -16.84 -14.63
CA THR A 560 -36.19 -17.30 -15.21
C THR A 560 -36.10 -17.19 -16.75
N PRO A 561 -34.88 -17.35 -17.35
CA PRO A 561 -34.43 -16.64 -18.55
C PRO A 561 -34.56 -17.42 -19.87
N SER A 562 -34.46 -16.70 -21.00
CA SER A 562 -34.18 -17.30 -22.31
C SER A 562 -33.48 -16.35 -23.29
N THR A 563 -32.31 -16.81 -23.75
CA THR A 563 -31.61 -16.68 -25.05
C THR A 563 -31.22 -15.33 -25.70
N ALA A 564 -29.97 -15.32 -26.19
CA ALA A 564 -29.19 -14.31 -26.92
C ALA A 564 -29.81 -13.84 -28.26
N PRO A 565 -29.35 -12.71 -28.86
CA PRO A 565 -28.30 -12.83 -29.91
C PRO A 565 -27.37 -11.60 -30.19
N THR A 566 -26.13 -11.93 -30.56
CA THR A 566 -25.32 -11.56 -31.77
C THR A 566 -24.98 -10.11 -32.18
N LEU A 567 -23.66 -9.92 -32.39
CA LEU A 567 -22.85 -8.80 -32.92
C LEU A 567 -23.05 -8.42 -34.41
N ALA A 568 -22.75 -7.16 -34.77
CA ALA A 568 -22.24 -6.72 -36.09
C ALA A 568 -21.64 -5.27 -36.06
N PRO A 569 -20.73 -4.88 -36.99
CA PRO A 569 -19.60 -3.98 -36.73
C PRO A 569 -19.62 -2.58 -37.41
N SER A 570 -18.69 -1.71 -36.97
CA SER A 570 -18.34 -0.38 -37.49
C SER A 570 -17.74 -0.34 -38.92
N PRO A 571 -17.78 0.83 -39.59
CA PRO A 571 -16.82 1.18 -40.63
C PRO A 571 -15.91 2.38 -40.26
N ALA A 572 -14.65 2.26 -40.69
CA ALA A 572 -13.56 3.22 -40.60
C ALA A 572 -13.55 4.26 -41.73
N VAL A 573 -12.99 5.47 -41.53
CA VAL A 573 -12.49 6.35 -42.62
C VAL A 573 -11.36 7.33 -42.15
N THR A 574 -10.13 7.02 -42.58
CA THR A 574 -9.01 7.80 -43.17
C THR A 574 -8.65 9.27 -42.81
N SER A 575 -7.32 9.48 -42.67
CA SER A 575 -6.56 10.75 -42.59
C SER A 575 -6.10 11.33 -43.95
N PRO A 576 -5.65 12.61 -43.98
CA PRO A 576 -4.52 13.06 -44.84
C PRO A 576 -3.51 14.04 -44.15
N PRO A 577 -2.38 14.42 -44.81
CA PRO A 577 -1.06 14.56 -44.14
C PRO A 577 -0.41 15.98 -44.04
N LEU A 578 0.58 16.03 -43.11
CA LEU A 578 1.85 16.78 -42.98
C LEU A 578 2.21 17.98 -43.87
N THR A 579 2.69 19.07 -43.23
CA THR A 579 3.80 19.93 -43.73
C THR A 579 4.62 20.55 -42.56
N ALA A 580 5.90 20.81 -42.83
CA ALA A 580 7.03 20.94 -41.91
C ALA A 580 7.34 22.33 -41.31
N ALA A 581 8.32 22.32 -40.39
CA ALA A 581 8.81 23.32 -39.42
C ALA A 581 9.59 24.54 -39.97
N PRO A 582 9.92 25.49 -39.06
CA PRO A 582 11.25 26.12 -39.03
C PRO A 582 11.91 26.16 -37.63
N VAL A 583 13.24 26.35 -37.62
CA VAL A 583 14.20 26.16 -36.50
C VAL A 583 14.94 27.48 -36.15
N LEU A 584 15.45 27.56 -34.89
CA LEU A 584 16.64 28.28 -34.33
C LEU A 584 16.37 29.52 -33.43
N PRO A 585 17.29 29.98 -32.51
CA PRO A 585 18.51 29.40 -31.88
C PRO A 585 18.60 29.62 -30.31
N PRO A 586 19.71 29.26 -29.60
CA PRO A 586 19.74 29.05 -28.13
C PRO A 586 20.37 30.18 -27.29
N THR A 587 20.18 30.16 -25.96
CA THR A 587 20.89 31.02 -24.98
C THR A 587 21.43 30.25 -23.77
N ASN A 588 22.60 30.71 -23.28
CA ASN A 588 23.58 30.09 -22.38
C ASN A 588 23.36 30.36 -20.84
N PRO A 589 24.10 29.68 -19.93
CA PRO A 589 23.80 29.49 -18.49
C PRO A 589 24.42 30.56 -17.53
N PRO A 590 24.23 30.48 -16.18
CA PRO A 590 24.19 31.64 -15.26
C PRO A 590 25.54 32.03 -14.60
N VAL A 591 25.56 33.21 -13.98
CA VAL A 591 26.70 33.83 -13.26
C VAL A 591 26.44 33.80 -11.74
N SER A 592 27.46 33.44 -10.95
CA SER A 592 27.49 33.42 -9.48
C SER A 592 28.11 34.68 -8.86
N THR A 593 27.69 35.07 -7.64
CA THR A 593 28.42 36.03 -6.75
C THR A 593 28.20 35.75 -5.24
N PRO A 594 29.11 36.19 -4.33
CA PRO A 594 29.45 35.53 -3.05
C PRO A 594 29.01 36.25 -1.73
N THR A 595 29.10 35.50 -0.61
CA THR A 595 28.64 35.73 0.78
C THR A 595 29.60 36.51 1.72
N GLY A 596 29.03 37.32 2.66
CA GLY A 596 29.69 37.82 3.88
C GLY A 596 28.68 38.35 4.92
N ASN A 597 28.99 38.22 6.22
CA ASN A 597 28.08 38.62 7.32
C ASN A 597 27.86 40.15 7.37
N THR A 598 26.61 40.57 7.56
CA THR A 598 26.22 42.00 7.68
C THR A 598 26.13 42.42 9.16
N PRO A 599 26.24 43.73 9.48
CA PRO A 599 25.98 44.24 10.83
C PRO A 599 24.60 43.87 11.38
N GLU A 600 23.62 43.71 10.50
CA GLU A 600 22.26 43.25 10.84
C GLU A 600 22.26 41.79 11.28
N SER A 601 22.93 40.90 10.53
CA SER A 601 23.09 39.50 10.93
C SER A 601 23.84 39.34 12.26
N TYR A 602 24.80 40.24 12.56
CA TYR A 602 25.50 40.25 13.84
C TYR A 602 24.61 40.79 14.99
N THR A 603 23.77 41.79 14.72
CA THR A 603 22.80 42.30 15.71
C THR A 603 21.75 41.24 16.03
N HIS A 604 21.30 40.51 15.02
CA HIS A 604 20.41 39.37 15.17
C HIS A 604 21.09 38.24 15.95
N TYR A 605 22.34 37.92 15.65
CA TYR A 605 23.12 36.92 16.40
C TYR A 605 23.17 37.22 17.90
N THR A 606 23.54 38.45 18.27
CA THR A 606 23.61 38.83 19.70
C THR A 606 22.25 38.80 20.40
N SER A 607 21.14 38.89 19.67
CA SER A 607 19.79 39.00 20.23
C SER A 607 19.04 37.67 20.25
N TYR A 608 19.26 36.79 19.26
CA TYR A 608 18.49 35.56 19.04
C TYR A 608 19.37 34.30 18.91
N GLY A 609 20.70 34.45 18.91
CA GLY A 609 21.63 33.35 18.72
C GLY A 609 21.86 33.00 17.25
N CYS A 610 22.67 31.98 16.99
CA CYS A 610 23.13 31.65 15.62
C CYS A 610 22.22 30.68 14.86
N GLN A 611 21.16 30.16 15.48
CA GLN A 611 20.35 29.07 14.92
C GLN A 611 19.48 29.53 13.75
N GLU A 612 19.00 30.77 13.81
CA GLU A 612 18.15 31.38 12.77
C GLU A 612 18.97 32.16 11.73
N LEU A 613 20.29 32.13 11.84
CA LEU A 613 21.21 32.76 10.90
C LEU A 613 21.67 31.78 9.82
N HIS A 614 22.08 32.34 8.69
CA HIS A 614 22.66 31.58 7.59
C HIS A 614 23.79 30.66 8.09
N ILE A 615 23.87 29.42 7.59
CA ILE A 615 24.77 28.38 8.14
C ILE A 615 26.25 28.77 8.11
N SER A 616 26.66 29.56 7.12
CA SER A 616 28.02 30.09 7.03
C SER A 616 28.27 31.30 7.95
N PHE A 617 27.28 31.78 8.70
CA PHE A 617 27.44 32.94 9.57
C PHE A 617 28.59 32.76 10.57
N CYS A 618 28.58 31.67 11.34
CA CYS A 618 29.64 31.43 12.31
C CYS A 618 31.00 31.23 11.62
N GLU A 619 31.04 30.54 10.48
CA GLU A 619 32.29 30.27 9.76
C GLU A 619 32.88 31.52 9.07
N ASN A 620 32.01 32.43 8.62
CA ASN A 620 32.38 33.74 8.09
C ASN A 620 32.82 34.70 9.20
N ASP A 621 32.28 34.55 10.42
CA ASP A 621 32.63 35.36 11.59
C ASP A 621 33.98 34.92 12.18
N GLN A 622 34.17 33.61 12.31
CA GLN A 622 35.42 32.98 12.74
C GLN A 622 35.64 31.68 11.96
N SER A 623 36.73 31.61 11.19
CA SER A 623 37.06 30.44 10.38
C SER A 623 37.11 29.15 11.22
N GLY A 624 36.40 28.11 10.78
CA GLY A 624 36.24 26.85 11.50
C GLY A 624 35.21 26.88 12.64
N SER A 625 34.48 27.98 12.81
CA SER A 625 33.35 28.08 13.75
C SER A 625 32.04 27.61 13.11
N TYR A 626 31.16 27.03 13.92
CA TYR A 626 29.84 26.56 13.53
C TYR A 626 28.84 26.83 14.65
N CYS A 627 27.54 26.88 14.35
CA CYS A 627 26.53 27.13 15.38
C CYS A 627 26.33 25.89 16.28
N LYS A 628 26.53 26.04 17.60
CA LYS A 628 26.32 24.97 18.58
C LYS A 628 24.85 24.97 19.03
N THR A 629 23.98 24.30 18.28
CA THR A 629 22.55 24.20 18.61
C THR A 629 22.25 23.31 19.82
N TRP A 630 23.24 22.53 20.28
CA TRP A 630 23.16 21.70 21.47
C TRP A 630 23.69 22.38 22.75
N GLN A 631 24.14 23.64 22.66
CA GLN A 631 24.51 24.46 23.81
C GLN A 631 23.77 25.79 23.75
N ASN A 632 22.97 26.09 24.76
CA ASN A 632 22.18 27.32 24.85
C ASN A 632 22.45 28.11 26.13
N ASP A 633 22.02 29.37 26.15
CA ASP A 633 22.23 30.33 27.26
C ASP A 633 21.31 30.12 28.47
N GLY A 634 20.75 28.91 28.64
CA GLY A 634 19.93 28.52 29.79
C GLY A 634 18.42 28.58 29.53
N THR A 635 17.62 28.46 30.60
CA THR A 635 16.18 28.13 30.52
C THR A 635 15.26 29.28 30.09
N VAL A 636 15.78 30.51 29.92
CA VAL A 636 14.95 31.70 29.68
C VAL A 636 14.93 32.10 28.19
N CYS A 637 16.09 32.20 27.53
CA CYS A 637 16.13 32.52 26.09
C CYS A 637 16.44 31.33 25.19
N GLN A 638 17.12 30.29 25.70
CA GLN A 638 17.51 29.09 24.96
C GLN A 638 18.23 29.37 23.62
N ARG A 639 19.06 30.42 23.55
CA ARG A 639 19.73 30.85 22.31
C ARG A 639 21.04 30.11 22.07
N SER A 640 21.20 29.61 20.85
CA SER A 640 22.38 28.87 20.37
C SER A 640 23.57 29.79 20.07
N ILE A 641 24.80 29.31 20.26
CA ILE A 641 26.03 30.14 20.14
C ILE A 641 27.06 29.60 19.14
N CYS A 642 27.80 30.47 18.43
CA CYS A 642 28.88 30.05 17.55
C CYS A 642 30.04 29.38 18.32
N HIS A 643 30.65 28.36 17.73
CA HIS A 643 31.78 27.64 18.28
C HIS A 643 33.00 28.56 18.45
N GLY A 644 33.48 28.71 19.69
CA GLY A 644 34.56 29.64 20.03
C GLY A 644 34.09 30.95 20.68
N HIS A 645 32.79 31.25 20.64
CA HIS A 645 32.19 32.38 21.37
C HIS A 645 31.76 31.97 22.78
N ASP A 646 31.71 32.96 23.67
CA ASP A 646 31.19 32.84 25.04
C ASP A 646 29.80 33.50 25.14
N PHE A 647 28.91 32.98 26.00
CA PHE A 647 27.53 33.49 26.11
C PHE A 647 27.44 34.96 26.54
N THR A 648 28.52 35.54 27.06
CA THR A 648 28.64 36.99 27.28
C THR A 648 28.56 37.85 26.01
N VAL A 649 28.69 37.25 24.82
CA VAL A 649 28.52 37.95 23.52
C VAL A 649 27.04 38.15 23.19
N LEU A 650 26.11 37.44 23.85
CA LEU A 650 24.68 37.61 23.67
C LEU A 650 24.12 38.70 24.60
N ASN A 651 23.12 39.43 24.12
CA ASN A 651 22.40 40.45 24.88
C ASN A 651 21.62 39.79 26.03
N PRO A 652 21.50 40.41 27.22
CA PRO A 652 20.74 39.85 28.33
C PRO A 652 19.28 39.54 27.98
N CYS A 653 18.76 38.41 28.47
CA CYS A 653 17.35 38.03 28.35
C CYS A 653 16.43 39.05 29.02
N ALA A 654 15.50 39.65 28.27
CA ALA A 654 14.48 40.54 28.83
C ALA A 654 13.33 39.72 29.46
N SER A 655 12.90 40.11 30.67
CA SER A 655 11.74 39.55 31.39
C SER A 655 10.40 39.93 30.71
N PRO A 656 9.34 39.10 30.78
CA PRO A 656 8.09 39.36 30.05
C PRO A 656 7.21 40.39 30.77
N GLN A 657 6.87 41.48 30.07
CA GLN A 657 5.63 42.24 30.28
C GLN A 657 5.14 42.75 28.91
N ASN A 658 3.81 42.75 28.73
CA ASN A 658 3.03 43.47 27.70
C ASN A 658 2.66 42.73 26.40
N ASN A 659 2.00 41.56 26.46
CA ASN A 659 1.15 41.10 25.34
C ASN A 659 -0.31 40.85 25.76
N ASP A 660 -0.57 40.46 27.02
CA ASP A 660 -1.93 40.13 27.48
C ASP A 660 -2.90 41.31 27.40
N GLU A 661 -2.45 42.56 27.61
CA GLU A 661 -3.34 43.71 27.50
C GLU A 661 -3.73 44.01 26.04
N GLU A 662 -2.82 43.80 25.08
CA GLU A 662 -3.11 43.94 23.65
C GLU A 662 -3.98 42.80 23.13
N ILE A 663 -3.73 41.58 23.59
CA ILE A 663 -4.58 40.42 23.27
C ILE A 663 -5.97 40.60 23.85
N TYR A 664 -6.10 41.13 25.08
CA TYR A 664 -7.41 41.44 25.66
C TYR A 664 -8.14 42.50 24.84
N LYS A 665 -7.48 43.60 24.48
CA LYS A 665 -8.09 44.69 23.69
C LYS A 665 -8.60 44.21 22.33
N SER A 666 -7.82 43.38 21.64
CA SER A 666 -8.12 42.91 20.29
C SER A 666 -9.08 41.71 20.27
N ASN A 667 -8.90 40.74 21.18
CA ASN A 667 -9.55 39.43 21.10
C ASN A 667 -10.43 39.10 22.32
N GLY A 668 -10.41 39.92 23.38
CA GLY A 668 -11.12 39.64 24.63
C GLY A 668 -10.38 38.65 25.54
N CYS A 669 -10.92 38.42 26.73
CA CYS A 669 -10.22 37.65 27.78
C CYS A 669 -10.15 36.15 27.51
N GLU A 670 -10.97 35.60 26.62
CA GLU A 670 -10.99 34.15 26.35
C GLU A 670 -9.68 33.64 25.74
N HIS A 671 -9.00 34.51 25.00
CA HIS A 671 -7.74 34.21 24.31
C HIS A 671 -6.49 34.40 25.18
N LEU A 672 -6.65 34.72 26.48
CA LEU A 672 -5.53 34.86 27.41
C LEU A 672 -5.25 33.55 28.14
N GLN A 673 -3.97 33.22 28.27
CA GLN A 673 -3.53 31.99 28.95
C GLN A 673 -3.85 32.03 30.45
N ASN A 674 -3.70 33.20 31.10
CA ASN A 674 -4.04 33.43 32.53
C ASN A 674 -5.24 34.38 32.69
N ARG A 675 -6.30 34.18 31.89
CA ARG A 675 -7.44 35.10 31.74
C ARG A 675 -8.09 35.61 33.03
N ASP A 676 -8.28 34.75 34.03
CA ASP A 676 -8.93 35.17 35.27
C ASP A 676 -8.01 36.03 36.14
N GLU A 677 -6.72 35.69 36.19
CA GLU A 677 -5.70 36.47 36.90
C GLU A 677 -5.49 37.83 36.21
N PHE A 678 -5.48 37.84 34.87
CA PHE A 678 -5.49 39.08 34.10
C PHE A 678 -6.73 39.94 34.41
N CYS A 679 -7.93 39.36 34.43
CA CYS A 679 -9.15 40.11 34.76
C CYS A 679 -9.14 40.66 36.20
N VAL A 680 -8.61 39.91 37.16
CA VAL A 680 -8.38 40.41 38.53
C VAL A 680 -7.41 41.59 38.54
N GLY A 681 -6.35 41.53 37.74
CA GLY A 681 -5.38 42.61 37.59
C GLY A 681 -5.93 43.85 36.88
N LEU A 682 -6.79 43.66 35.87
CA LEU A 682 -7.36 44.73 35.05
C LEU A 682 -8.52 45.46 35.74
N VAL A 683 -9.49 44.71 36.31
CA VAL A 683 -10.75 45.27 36.83
C VAL A 683 -10.78 45.31 38.36
N GLY A 684 -10.14 44.35 39.03
CA GLY A 684 -10.02 44.28 40.48
C GLY A 684 -10.44 42.94 41.10
N SER A 685 -10.31 42.84 42.42
CA SER A 685 -10.56 41.61 43.16
C SER A 685 -12.00 41.13 43.02
N GLY A 686 -12.17 39.91 42.49
CA GLY A 686 -13.47 39.31 42.18
C GLY A 686 -13.90 39.39 40.72
N SER A 687 -13.08 40.02 39.86
CA SER A 687 -13.23 39.90 38.41
C SER A 687 -12.70 38.55 37.90
N TYR A 688 -13.25 38.09 36.77
CA TYR A 688 -12.89 36.86 36.06
C TYR A 688 -13.40 36.98 34.61
N CYS A 689 -12.96 36.11 33.71
CA CYS A 689 -13.36 36.17 32.31
C CYS A 689 -14.79 35.62 32.10
N LYS A 690 -15.68 36.40 31.47
CA LYS A 690 -17.07 36.01 31.19
C LYS A 690 -17.25 35.53 29.76
N PHE A 691 -16.93 34.27 29.52
CA PHE A 691 -17.12 33.59 28.23
C PHE A 691 -18.58 33.46 27.77
N TRP A 692 -19.56 33.86 28.59
CA TRP A 692 -20.98 33.88 28.20
C TRP A 692 -21.52 35.29 27.91
N LYS A 693 -20.69 36.33 28.01
CA LYS A 693 -21.09 37.71 27.74
C LYS A 693 -20.10 38.32 26.74
N HIS A 694 -20.59 38.66 25.57
CA HIS A 694 -19.77 39.14 24.46
C HIS A 694 -20.15 40.55 24.02
N ASP A 695 -19.21 41.25 23.37
CA ASP A 695 -19.51 42.46 22.62
C ASP A 695 -20.19 42.12 21.28
N HIS A 696 -20.41 43.13 20.44
CA HIS A 696 -21.01 42.95 19.12
C HIS A 696 -20.11 42.20 18.11
N CYS A 697 -18.88 41.89 18.50
CA CYS A 697 -17.87 41.16 17.72
C CYS A 697 -17.53 39.82 18.35
N GLN A 698 -18.37 39.36 19.28
CA GLN A 698 -18.29 38.06 19.92
C GLN A 698 -17.03 37.85 20.77
N ARG A 699 -16.43 38.92 21.30
CA ARG A 699 -15.27 38.84 22.21
C ARG A 699 -15.71 38.79 23.67
N ALA A 700 -15.16 37.83 24.42
CA ALA A 700 -15.46 37.65 25.84
C ALA A 700 -14.81 38.75 26.71
N ILE A 701 -15.47 39.14 27.81
CA ILE A 701 -15.06 40.30 28.60
C ILE A 701 -14.76 39.98 30.08
N CYS A 702 -13.88 40.74 30.72
CA CYS A 702 -13.67 40.66 32.16
C CYS A 702 -14.90 41.14 32.96
N GLN A 703 -15.22 40.44 34.05
CA GLN A 703 -16.37 40.75 34.91
C GLN A 703 -16.20 42.09 35.62
N GLY A 704 -17.03 43.06 35.24
CA GLY A 704 -16.99 44.44 35.73
C GLY A 704 -16.51 45.45 34.70
N ASP A 705 -16.01 44.99 33.55
CA ASP A 705 -15.73 45.82 32.38
C ASP A 705 -17.01 45.99 31.53
N ASP A 706 -17.19 47.18 30.96
CA ASP A 706 -18.37 47.62 30.21
C ASP A 706 -18.15 47.64 28.69
N PHE A 707 -17.10 46.97 28.22
CA PHE A 707 -16.62 46.87 26.84
C PHE A 707 -15.86 48.10 26.34
N SER A 708 -15.67 49.13 27.17
CA SER A 708 -14.88 50.31 26.79
C SER A 708 -13.38 50.03 26.69
N SER A 709 -12.89 48.95 27.31
CA SER A 709 -11.48 48.55 27.24
C SER A 709 -11.13 47.75 26.00
N LEU A 710 -12.09 47.35 25.18
CA LEU A 710 -11.84 46.63 23.94
C LEU A 710 -11.66 47.61 22.77
N ASP A 711 -10.82 47.26 21.82
CA ASP A 711 -10.68 48.04 20.60
C ASP A 711 -11.96 48.01 19.78
N SER A 712 -12.21 49.05 18.99
CA SER A 712 -13.33 49.05 18.06
C SER A 712 -13.20 47.89 17.08
N CYS A 713 -14.35 47.29 16.78
CA CYS A 713 -14.52 46.58 15.54
C CYS A 713 -14.74 47.60 14.40
#